data_AF-A0A5P2H1K9-F1
#
_entry.id   AF-A0A5P2H1K9-F1
#
_cell.length_a   1.000
_cell.length_b   1.000
_cell.length_c   1.000
_cell.angle_alpha   90.00
_cell.angle_beta   90.00
_cell.angle_gamma   90.00
#
_symmetry.space_group_name_H-M   'P 1'
#
loop_
_entity.id
_entity.type
_entity.pdbx_description
1 polymer ?
#
loop_
_entity_poly.entity_id
_entity_poly.type
_entity_poly.pdbx_seq_one_letter_code
_entity_poly.pdbx_strand_id
1 'polypeptide(L)'
;MHLVGNQPDAPDITPGTRPPLPTRKEPSAVLRCLQPRMGPVNTASVHARTSLKATTAQARAASADPFADENATAPVLTGPFRRGTLKAANGLLTEGQRPAAEHDVTALFDLHAFFPDAQATQPPQPSQVASSSATPREQLQRALGACCPGDTGRIAGMALAAVCDRDAPRALRALNVLRHGEASTTDEGARADAFAAACHLSTTGAGLDILRALSGTGGAGELSAREHAIQEQAEMTAHQAAERLLAAWPPGVSRPNSLRELAHVCNLLTNAGCGEHLEGDLRSDFERQSETHEGASLLSNTDRTELVPELTGSPLAREGNAARALLAAVMLRENPGLDLHARHPDLALPYLAGRNRIYDQEAIDEIGERLFKMLTYADRAAEGAVPNPARALLGKDKNPLHALQNGTGGQLMREPEADFADVATAVRRVATAIDGTLAGGRGGPRVSDAHFNAALRSAILDQWVTQIGENGWQDRTPIPLTADSPVMARVMEVLHLDARQLSACCARQTMGWVNEGFVMTSVKLRAWADNVRPPEGDPARMEMDAGLAHVDHMNNRGDIFPEHGATSDDYLMAVRRTLALSRMTYGVRASERREVGVNANVNILARPGVPVLAAGPALRLAGRFGAEVYAGSNALAGALEVTTQRGVTGWAGLSGVASWTPTKWFGGSVAGTLLPVVADYTSSEGAAIRTRFTPGDLESWRTTLLGAFDSMYGVTEAANPGAHATIERPADAATLLDNLAATHATAPDLSIGRVAGSTVNVGMSLGATGAARFRDPRAKDTTRGGISGAITQTVTAFSRRRAKDQDGGLGTLVMNSNSNTNTSVSGGVSVAPPASGTTYGSAVFTPINLLSASAVMLPVSRGGTLRFSMDNGKVAPTTVYDHEFADYDDFVQYVDSRRDEWLQWTRAEADDQPGATSSAEARLDDYLARVRGGVDNGRLLLAERVVIQPAARARMDQLLAAFSYAEALPPAQRDERRAALRAELDAVAVAPDSWGPRFLYVNEVNGERTELGLNYWIDAVVTQEVSTSRQTSAYRARDTVHVPS
;
A
#
# COMPACT_ATOMS: atom_id res chain seq x y z
N MET A 1 -26.30 65.93 32.60
CA MET A 1 -27.74 65.60 32.45
C MET A 1 -27.81 64.10 32.19
N HIS A 2 -28.54 63.28 32.95
CA HIS A 2 -30.01 63.26 33.16
C HIS A 2 -30.76 63.01 31.84
N LEU A 3 -31.59 61.96 31.66
CA LEU A 3 -32.11 60.87 32.53
C LEU A 3 -32.27 59.59 31.66
N VAL A 4 -32.03 58.35 32.13
CA VAL A 4 -32.98 57.39 32.79
C VAL A 4 -34.25 57.12 31.96
N GLY A 5 -34.72 55.88 31.74
CA GLY A 5 -34.38 54.54 32.29
C GLY A 5 -34.69 53.42 31.28
N ASN A 6 -35.04 52.15 31.56
CA ASN A 6 -35.11 51.20 32.70
C ASN A 6 -35.62 49.84 32.08
N GLN A 7 -35.68 48.60 32.61
CA GLN A 7 -35.28 47.81 33.82
C GLN A 7 -35.68 46.32 33.50
N PRO A 8 -35.31 45.27 34.28
CA PRO A 8 -34.20 45.03 35.20
C PRO A 8 -33.50 43.65 34.94
N ASP A 9 -32.79 43.11 35.93
CA ASP A 9 -31.82 42.00 35.84
C ASP A 9 -32.37 40.56 35.66
N ALA A 10 -31.52 39.70 35.09
CA ALA A 10 -31.44 38.26 35.36
C ALA A 10 -29.94 37.86 35.39
N PRO A 11 -29.52 36.88 36.22
CA PRO A 11 -28.12 36.76 36.66
C PRO A 11 -27.18 36.03 35.68
N ASP A 12 -25.88 36.25 35.88
CA ASP A 12 -24.78 35.50 35.26
C ASP A 12 -24.98 33.97 35.37
N ILE A 13 -24.88 33.29 34.22
CA ILE A 13 -24.60 31.86 34.15
C ILE A 13 -23.36 31.70 33.29
N THR A 14 -22.23 31.42 33.94
CA THR A 14 -20.95 31.17 33.28
C THR A 14 -21.09 30.10 32.19
N PRO A 15 -20.60 30.32 30.96
CA PRO A 15 -20.58 29.30 29.92
C PRO A 15 -19.61 28.20 30.34
N GLY A 16 -20.16 27.12 30.92
CA GLY A 16 -19.36 26.05 31.52
C GLY A 16 -18.42 25.40 30.50
N THR A 17 -17.12 25.42 30.80
CA THR A 17 -16.08 24.72 30.04
C THR A 17 -16.46 23.25 29.89
N ARG A 18 -16.78 22.81 28.66
CA ARG A 18 -16.95 21.39 28.38
C ARG A 18 -15.62 20.68 28.69
N PRO A 19 -15.59 19.63 29.54
CA PRO A 19 -14.39 18.83 29.68
C PRO A 19 -14.06 18.17 28.34
N PRO A 20 -12.78 18.06 27.95
CA PRO A 20 -12.40 17.45 26.69
C PRO A 20 -12.87 15.99 26.64
N LEU A 21 -13.51 15.61 25.54
CA LEU A 21 -13.83 14.21 25.26
C LEU A 21 -12.51 13.47 24.98
N PRO A 22 -12.18 12.38 25.70
CA PRO A 22 -10.93 11.65 25.47
C PRO A 22 -10.99 10.90 24.14
N THR A 23 -10.45 11.50 23.08
CA THR A 23 -10.40 10.95 21.71
C THR A 23 -9.33 9.88 21.50
N ARG A 24 -8.94 9.15 22.56
CA ARG A 24 -8.02 8.00 22.48
C ARG A 24 -8.79 6.73 22.07
N LYS A 25 -9.07 6.58 20.77
CA LYS A 25 -9.34 5.24 20.20
C LYS A 25 -8.02 4.47 20.17
N GLU A 26 -7.82 3.60 21.15
CA GLU A 26 -6.53 2.94 21.39
C GLU A 26 -6.11 1.97 20.26
N PRO A 27 -4.79 1.71 20.12
CA PRO A 27 -4.24 0.69 19.20
C PRO A 27 -4.73 -0.77 19.39
N SER A 28 -5.67 -1.07 20.29
CA SER A 28 -6.12 -2.45 20.60
C SER A 28 -6.74 -3.24 19.43
N ALA A 29 -6.99 -2.59 18.28
CA ALA A 29 -7.36 -3.24 17.03
C ALA A 29 -6.16 -3.79 16.22
N VAL A 30 -4.95 -3.25 16.42
CA VAL A 30 -3.70 -3.62 15.73
C VAL A 30 -3.30 -5.06 16.05
N LEU A 31 -3.31 -5.40 17.34
CA LEU A 31 -2.56 -6.53 17.88
C LEU A 31 -3.24 -7.89 17.67
N ARG A 32 -4.53 -7.89 17.29
CA ARG A 32 -5.23 -9.08 16.80
C ARG A 32 -4.70 -9.59 15.45
N CYS A 33 -3.78 -8.87 14.81
CA CYS A 33 -3.33 -9.11 13.44
C CYS A 33 -1.82 -9.32 13.27
N LEU A 34 -1.01 -9.04 14.30
CA LEU A 34 0.39 -9.50 14.41
C LEU A 34 0.51 -10.99 14.79
N GLN A 35 -0.63 -11.68 14.92
CA GLN A 35 -0.70 -13.08 15.34
C GLN A 35 -0.44 -14.02 14.16
N PRO A 36 0.53 -14.96 14.27
CA PRO A 36 0.52 -16.18 13.49
C PRO A 36 -0.83 -16.90 13.65
N ARG A 37 -1.37 -17.39 12.55
CA ARG A 37 -2.47 -18.37 12.56
C ARG A 37 -1.86 -19.76 12.40
N MET A 38 -2.41 -20.75 13.10
CA MET A 38 -2.06 -22.16 12.87
C MET A 38 -2.41 -22.56 11.43
N GLY A 39 -1.71 -23.56 10.92
CA GLY A 39 -1.85 -24.07 9.56
C GLY A 39 -3.23 -24.68 9.23
N PRO A 40 -3.40 -25.20 7.99
CA PRO A 40 -4.71 -25.57 7.48
C PRO A 40 -5.33 -26.75 8.23
N VAL A 41 -6.54 -26.54 8.75
CA VAL A 41 -7.47 -27.63 9.10
C VAL A 41 -8.38 -27.86 7.89
N ASN A 42 -8.52 -29.12 7.47
CA ASN A 42 -9.14 -29.52 6.21
C ASN A 42 -10.54 -28.93 5.94
N THR A 43 -10.83 -28.68 4.66
CA THR A 43 -12.11 -28.19 4.15
C THR A 43 -13.26 -29.17 4.40
N ALA A 44 -14.15 -28.85 5.35
CA ALA A 44 -15.45 -29.49 5.51
C ALA A 44 -16.50 -28.54 6.10
N SER A 45 -17.78 -28.82 5.82
CA SER A 45 -18.99 -28.22 6.39
C SER A 45 -19.13 -26.68 6.37
N VAL A 46 -19.71 -26.17 5.27
CA VAL A 46 -20.56 -24.97 5.32
C VAL A 46 -21.73 -25.21 6.28
N HIS A 47 -21.93 -24.32 7.27
CA HIS A 47 -23.27 -24.05 7.81
C HIS A 47 -23.40 -22.62 8.34
N ALA A 48 -24.32 -21.85 7.74
CA ALA A 48 -24.73 -20.56 8.28
C ALA A 48 -25.60 -20.74 9.54
N ARG A 49 -25.33 -19.95 10.58
CA ARG A 49 -26.26 -19.73 11.70
C ARG A 49 -26.50 -18.23 11.90
N THR A 50 -27.29 -17.64 11.01
CA THR A 50 -27.89 -16.32 11.19
C THR A 50 -28.83 -16.33 12.39
N SER A 51 -28.57 -15.50 13.39
CA SER A 51 -29.41 -15.35 14.59
C SER A 51 -29.75 -13.88 14.89
N LEU A 52 -30.16 -13.15 13.85
CA LEU A 52 -30.78 -11.82 14.00
C LEU A 52 -32.11 -11.95 14.75
N LYS A 53 -32.13 -11.55 16.04
CA LYS A 53 -33.39 -11.26 16.73
C LYS A 53 -33.93 -9.91 16.25
N ALA A 54 -35.11 -9.92 15.65
CA ALA A 54 -35.81 -8.71 15.30
C ALA A 54 -36.18 -7.90 16.56
N THR A 55 -35.95 -6.59 16.54
CA THR A 55 -36.49 -5.63 17.50
C THR A 55 -37.49 -4.73 16.79
N THR A 56 -38.74 -4.75 17.26
CA THR A 56 -39.85 -3.99 16.68
C THR A 56 -39.86 -2.54 17.18
N ALA A 57 -39.66 -1.58 16.26
CA ALA A 57 -39.88 -0.16 16.52
C ALA A 57 -41.19 0.29 15.87
N GLN A 58 -42.22 0.53 16.69
CA GLN A 58 -43.48 1.10 16.21
C GLN A 58 -43.34 2.61 16.03
N ALA A 59 -43.40 3.09 14.79
CA ALA A 59 -43.53 4.52 14.51
C ALA A 59 -44.97 4.98 14.77
N ARG A 60 -45.18 5.85 15.76
CA ARG A 60 -46.40 6.67 15.86
C ARG A 60 -46.18 7.95 15.07
N ALA A 61 -46.97 8.16 14.02
CA ALA A 61 -46.98 9.40 13.28
C ALA A 61 -47.75 10.49 14.06
N ALA A 62 -47.32 11.74 13.90
CA ALA A 62 -48.08 12.93 14.25
C ALA A 62 -47.83 13.99 13.16
N SER A 63 -48.92 14.47 12.57
CA SER A 63 -48.99 15.64 11.68
C SER A 63 -49.41 16.87 12.53
N ALA A 64 -49.32 18.13 12.09
CA ALA A 64 -48.86 18.74 10.84
C ALA A 64 -48.38 20.18 11.14
N ASP A 65 -47.61 20.82 10.26
CA ASP A 65 -48.06 22.05 9.56
C ASP A 65 -47.10 22.44 8.41
N PRO A 66 -47.52 23.24 7.41
CA PRO A 66 -46.71 23.52 6.22
C PRO A 66 -46.43 25.03 6.00
N PHE A 67 -45.31 25.54 6.52
CA PHE A 67 -44.72 26.80 6.05
C PHE A 67 -43.21 26.63 5.82
N ALA A 68 -42.71 27.28 4.76
CA ALA A 68 -41.30 27.25 4.38
C ALA A 68 -40.54 28.42 5.01
N ASP A 69 -39.27 28.19 5.34
CA ASP A 69 -38.29 29.22 5.69
C ASP A 69 -37.13 29.13 4.70
N GLU A 70 -36.85 30.23 4.00
CA GLU A 70 -35.81 30.29 2.96
C GLU A 70 -34.39 30.47 3.54
N ASN A 71 -34.24 30.56 4.87
CA ASN A 71 -32.95 30.59 5.57
C ASN A 71 -32.63 29.28 6.33
N ALA A 72 -33.27 28.15 5.97
CA ALA A 72 -33.10 26.88 6.65
C ALA A 72 -31.71 26.23 6.44
N THR A 73 -30.72 26.63 7.25
CA THR A 73 -29.44 25.92 7.41
C THR A 73 -29.65 24.45 7.78
N ALA A 74 -28.77 23.57 7.30
CA ALA A 74 -28.88 22.12 7.52
C ALA A 74 -28.99 21.75 9.02
N PRO A 75 -29.86 20.79 9.40
CA PRO A 75 -30.15 20.50 10.80
C PRO A 75 -28.96 19.83 11.50
N VAL A 76 -28.44 20.48 12.55
CA VAL A 76 -27.38 19.94 13.41
C VAL A 76 -27.92 18.75 14.22
N LEU A 77 -27.68 17.53 13.75
CA LEU A 77 -28.15 16.28 14.37
C LEU A 77 -27.34 15.85 15.61
N THR A 78 -27.11 16.76 16.55
CA THR A 78 -26.56 16.43 17.89
C THR A 78 -27.65 15.91 18.83
N GLY A 79 -28.27 14.78 18.47
CA GLY A 79 -29.21 14.04 19.31
C GLY A 79 -28.53 12.84 20.00
N PRO A 80 -28.60 12.70 21.34
CA PRO A 80 -27.86 11.65 22.04
C PRO A 80 -28.52 10.27 21.89
N PHE A 81 -27.93 9.43 21.03
CA PHE A 81 -28.27 8.00 21.00
C PHE A 81 -27.98 7.36 22.37
N ARG A 82 -29.04 6.87 23.03
CA ARG A 82 -28.95 6.19 24.33
C ARG A 82 -28.03 4.96 24.23
N ARG A 83 -26.90 4.99 24.93
CA ARG A 83 -26.00 3.83 25.07
C ARG A 83 -26.75 2.67 25.74
N GLY A 84 -27.02 1.61 24.97
CA GLY A 84 -27.34 0.30 25.55
C GLY A 84 -26.09 -0.25 26.22
N THR A 85 -25.96 -0.08 27.54
CA THR A 85 -24.79 -0.54 28.29
C THR A 85 -24.74 -2.07 28.35
N LEU A 86 -23.87 -2.68 27.54
CA LEU A 86 -23.37 -4.01 27.83
C LEU A 86 -22.66 -3.96 29.19
N LYS A 87 -23.19 -4.69 30.18
CA LYS A 87 -22.53 -4.87 31.47
C LYS A 87 -21.25 -5.70 31.27
N ALA A 88 -20.12 -5.03 31.12
CA ALA A 88 -18.86 -5.60 31.58
C ALA A 88 -18.96 -5.78 33.10
N ALA A 89 -18.54 -6.95 33.61
CA ALA A 89 -18.60 -7.25 35.03
C ALA A 89 -17.38 -6.66 35.74
N ASN A 90 -17.46 -5.39 36.14
CA ASN A 90 -16.42 -4.73 36.94
C ASN A 90 -16.38 -5.32 38.37
N GLY A 91 -15.64 -6.42 38.54
CA GLY A 91 -15.23 -6.92 39.84
C GLY A 91 -14.01 -6.15 40.35
N LEU A 92 -14.27 -5.11 41.15
CA LEU A 92 -13.35 -4.49 42.13
C LEU A 92 -11.83 -4.60 41.86
N LEU A 93 -11.26 -3.56 41.26
CA LEU A 93 -9.90 -3.11 41.60
C LEU A 93 -10.00 -1.64 42.02
N THR A 94 -9.51 -1.35 43.23
CA THR A 94 -9.57 -0.03 43.85
C THR A 94 -8.49 0.91 43.31
N GLU A 95 -8.81 2.19 43.20
CA GLU A 95 -7.80 3.26 43.09
C GLU A 95 -6.84 3.15 44.30
N GLY A 96 -5.55 2.93 44.05
CA GLY A 96 -4.60 2.69 45.15
C GLY A 96 -3.26 2.04 44.79
N GLN A 97 -3.09 1.51 43.57
CA GLN A 97 -1.79 1.01 43.10
C GLN A 97 -1.44 1.56 41.72
N ARG A 98 -0.50 2.52 41.69
CA ARG A 98 0.42 2.65 40.56
C ARG A 98 1.45 1.52 40.72
N PRO A 99 1.60 0.57 39.77
CA PRO A 99 2.84 -0.15 39.65
C PRO A 99 3.90 0.86 39.19
N ALA A 100 4.77 1.29 40.10
CA ALA A 100 6.02 1.93 39.70
C ALA A 100 6.84 0.84 39.01
N ALA A 101 6.88 0.87 37.68
CA ALA A 101 7.57 -0.12 36.87
C ALA A 101 9.09 0.15 36.85
N GLU A 102 9.70 0.21 38.03
CA GLU A 102 11.11 -0.13 38.17
C GLU A 102 11.23 -1.61 37.77
N HIS A 103 11.61 -1.86 36.52
CA HIS A 103 11.95 -3.21 36.08
C HIS A 103 13.21 -3.65 36.81
N ASP A 104 13.05 -4.57 37.75
CA ASP A 104 14.15 -5.32 38.34
C ASP A 104 14.85 -6.12 37.23
N VAL A 105 15.92 -5.53 36.69
CA VAL A 105 16.75 -6.09 35.61
C VAL A 105 17.44 -7.40 36.05
N THR A 106 17.39 -7.72 37.34
CA THR A 106 17.96 -8.92 37.97
C THR A 106 16.94 -10.03 38.26
N ALA A 107 15.69 -9.91 37.78
CA ALA A 107 14.69 -10.98 37.85
C ALA A 107 15.14 -12.24 37.06
N LEU A 108 15.76 -13.18 37.78
CA LEU A 108 16.39 -14.40 37.25
C LEU A 108 15.40 -15.25 36.44
N PHE A 109 15.64 -15.34 35.13
CA PHE A 109 14.81 -16.06 34.17
C PHE A 109 14.67 -17.55 34.53
N ASP A 110 13.44 -18.01 34.80
CA ASP A 110 13.17 -19.40 35.17
C ASP A 110 12.98 -20.32 33.95
N LEU A 111 13.84 -21.34 33.86
CA LEU A 111 13.79 -22.40 32.85
C LEU A 111 12.91 -23.60 33.25
N HIS A 112 12.37 -23.66 34.47
CA HIS A 112 11.63 -24.82 34.99
C HIS A 112 10.41 -25.23 34.14
N ALA A 113 9.79 -24.28 33.42
CA ALA A 113 8.69 -24.57 32.48
C ALA A 113 9.15 -25.29 31.19
N PHE A 114 10.43 -25.12 30.81
CA PHE A 114 11.02 -25.67 29.59
C PHE A 114 11.87 -26.91 29.84
N PHE A 115 12.53 -26.98 31.00
CA PHE A 115 13.30 -28.11 31.48
C PHE A 115 12.73 -28.52 32.84
N PRO A 116 11.74 -29.42 32.90
CA PRO A 116 11.22 -29.92 34.17
C PRO A 116 12.26 -30.83 34.84
N ASP A 117 12.42 -30.73 36.16
CA ASP A 117 13.23 -31.69 36.91
C ASP A 117 12.61 -33.08 36.79
N ALA A 118 13.46 -34.09 36.54
CA ALA A 118 13.01 -35.47 36.35
C ALA A 118 12.26 -35.97 37.61
N GLN A 119 11.07 -36.54 37.43
CA GLN A 119 10.30 -37.09 38.56
C GLN A 119 11.11 -38.19 39.25
N ALA A 120 11.54 -37.90 40.48
CA ALA A 120 12.35 -38.80 41.31
C ALA A 120 11.56 -40.06 41.66
N THR A 121 11.63 -41.05 40.77
CA THR A 121 10.98 -42.36 40.86
C THR A 121 11.74 -43.34 41.76
N GLN A 122 12.84 -42.90 42.38
CA GLN A 122 13.56 -43.58 43.44
C GLN A 122 13.82 -42.61 44.61
N PRO A 123 13.64 -43.04 45.88
CA PRO A 123 14.03 -42.24 47.03
C PRO A 123 15.56 -42.12 47.11
N PRO A 124 16.11 -40.98 47.58
CA PRO A 124 17.55 -40.74 47.55
C PRO A 124 18.32 -41.67 48.50
N GLN A 125 19.37 -42.33 48.01
CA GLN A 125 20.34 -43.03 48.84
C GLN A 125 21.27 -42.01 49.54
N PRO A 126 21.37 -42.01 50.88
CA PRO A 126 22.02 -40.92 51.62
C PRO A 126 23.54 -41.12 51.79
N SER A 127 24.31 -41.16 50.69
CA SER A 127 25.78 -41.17 50.78
C SER A 127 26.51 -40.75 49.49
N GLN A 128 26.62 -39.45 49.24
CA GLN A 128 27.81 -38.85 48.62
C GLN A 128 27.98 -37.37 49.04
N VAL A 129 29.21 -36.88 49.00
CA VAL A 129 29.63 -35.63 49.68
C VAL A 129 29.50 -34.41 48.76
N ALA A 130 29.16 -33.26 49.34
CA ALA A 130 28.92 -32.02 48.61
C ALA A 130 30.19 -31.41 47.97
N SER A 131 30.26 -31.45 46.64
CA SER A 131 31.09 -30.55 45.83
C SER A 131 30.32 -30.11 44.57
N SER A 132 29.92 -28.82 44.55
CA SER A 132 29.31 -28.13 43.40
C SER A 132 28.18 -28.87 42.65
N SER A 133 27.25 -29.52 43.37
CA SER A 133 26.09 -30.22 42.79
C SER A 133 24.96 -29.27 42.35
N ALA A 134 25.28 -28.22 41.60
CA ALA A 134 24.27 -27.44 40.88
C ALA A 134 23.62 -28.34 39.83
N THR A 135 22.30 -28.41 39.76
CA THR A 135 21.61 -29.27 38.79
C THR A 135 22.00 -28.92 37.35
N PRO A 136 21.94 -29.87 36.39
CA PRO A 136 22.19 -29.55 34.97
C PRO A 136 21.33 -28.39 34.44
N ARG A 137 20.11 -28.23 34.99
CA ARG A 137 19.21 -27.10 34.76
C ARG A 137 19.79 -25.77 35.26
N GLU A 138 20.26 -25.70 36.51
CA GLU A 138 20.96 -24.51 37.03
C GLU A 138 22.25 -24.20 36.26
N GLN A 139 22.99 -25.22 35.83
CA GLN A 139 24.20 -25.04 35.03
C GLN A 139 23.87 -24.41 33.67
N LEU A 140 22.83 -24.92 32.99
CA LEU A 140 22.30 -24.35 31.74
C LEU A 140 21.77 -22.92 31.93
N GLN A 141 21.00 -22.68 32.99
CA GLN A 141 20.46 -21.36 33.34
C GLN A 141 21.57 -20.33 33.61
N ARG A 142 22.62 -20.74 34.35
CA ARG A 142 23.80 -19.91 34.65
C ARG A 142 24.65 -19.67 33.39
N ALA A 143 24.81 -20.66 32.53
CA ALA A 143 25.53 -20.52 31.26
C ALA A 143 24.80 -19.56 30.29
N LEU A 144 23.48 -19.72 30.12
CA LEU A 144 22.67 -18.81 29.32
C LEU A 144 22.68 -17.39 29.87
N GLY A 145 22.44 -17.21 31.18
CA GLY A 145 22.46 -15.88 31.82
C GLY A 145 23.82 -15.17 31.75
N ALA A 146 24.93 -15.90 31.68
CA ALA A 146 26.27 -15.34 31.53
C ALA A 146 26.65 -14.95 30.10
N CYS A 147 25.93 -15.45 29.08
CA CYS A 147 26.27 -15.24 27.66
C CYS A 147 25.21 -14.45 26.89
N CYS A 148 23.94 -14.59 27.27
CA CYS A 148 22.78 -13.98 26.61
C CYS A 148 21.86 -13.39 27.69
N PRO A 149 22.04 -12.12 28.09
CA PRO A 149 21.29 -11.53 29.19
C PRO A 149 19.79 -11.37 28.87
N GLY A 150 18.95 -11.62 29.88
CA GLY A 150 17.50 -11.43 29.80
C GLY A 150 16.82 -12.26 28.70
N ASP A 151 16.02 -11.59 27.87
CA ASP A 151 15.15 -12.24 26.89
C ASP A 151 15.90 -12.97 25.77
N THR A 152 17.17 -12.62 25.51
CA THR A 152 18.01 -13.36 24.54
C THR A 152 18.35 -14.76 25.06
N GLY A 153 18.72 -14.89 26.34
CA GLY A 153 18.94 -16.18 27.01
C GLY A 153 17.66 -17.01 27.12
N ARG A 154 16.49 -16.35 27.24
CA ARG A 154 15.20 -17.03 27.11
C ARG A 154 15.00 -17.61 25.73
N ILE A 155 15.21 -16.84 24.66
CA ILE A 155 15.05 -17.33 23.27
C ILE A 155 15.99 -18.51 22.99
N ALA A 156 17.28 -18.40 23.34
CA ALA A 156 18.24 -19.50 23.24
C ALA A 156 17.80 -20.75 24.03
N GLY A 157 17.37 -20.57 25.29
CA GLY A 157 16.89 -21.67 26.14
C GLY A 157 15.64 -22.36 25.60
N MET A 158 14.69 -21.62 25.01
CA MET A 158 13.49 -22.19 24.39
C MET A 158 13.81 -23.00 23.13
N ALA A 159 14.72 -22.49 22.28
CA ALA A 159 15.12 -23.20 21.07
C ALA A 159 15.89 -24.50 21.39
N LEU A 160 16.80 -24.45 22.38
CA LEU A 160 17.47 -25.64 22.90
C LEU A 160 16.48 -26.65 23.49
N ALA A 161 15.46 -26.20 24.23
CA ALA A 161 14.43 -27.08 24.81
C ALA A 161 13.59 -27.80 23.73
N ALA A 162 13.32 -27.13 22.60
CA ALA A 162 12.57 -27.69 21.47
C ALA A 162 13.35 -28.79 20.75
N VAL A 163 14.67 -28.62 20.58
CA VAL A 163 15.54 -29.55 19.84
C VAL A 163 16.06 -30.71 20.70
N CYS A 164 16.36 -30.45 21.96
CA CYS A 164 16.95 -31.43 22.88
C CYS A 164 15.89 -32.26 23.63
N ASP A 165 14.63 -32.29 23.18
CA ASP A 165 13.51 -32.97 23.84
C ASP A 165 13.34 -32.61 25.33
N ARG A 166 13.67 -31.36 25.69
CA ARG A 166 13.72 -30.83 27.07
C ARG A 166 14.71 -31.52 28.03
N ASP A 167 15.72 -32.22 27.51
CA ASP A 167 16.85 -32.74 28.28
C ASP A 167 17.88 -31.61 28.56
N ALA A 168 18.05 -31.25 29.83
CA ALA A 168 18.95 -30.17 30.25
C ALA A 168 20.46 -30.50 30.08
N PRO A 169 20.96 -31.69 30.48
CA PRO A 169 22.32 -32.13 30.11
C PRO A 169 22.63 -32.05 28.61
N ARG A 170 21.69 -32.46 27.74
CA ARG A 170 21.82 -32.44 26.27
C ARG A 170 21.84 -31.00 25.76
N ALA A 171 20.92 -30.16 26.20
CA ALA A 171 20.90 -28.72 25.89
C ALA A 171 22.17 -27.98 26.35
N LEU A 172 22.76 -28.36 27.49
CA LEU A 172 24.02 -27.80 27.98
C LEU A 172 25.22 -28.18 27.09
N ARG A 173 25.27 -29.42 26.59
CA ARG A 173 26.28 -29.83 25.59
C ARG A 173 26.12 -29.06 24.29
N ALA A 174 24.90 -28.99 23.75
CA ALA A 174 24.59 -28.25 22.52
C ALA A 174 24.95 -26.74 22.65
N LEU A 175 24.62 -26.10 23.78
CA LEU A 175 25.01 -24.71 24.05
C LEU A 175 26.53 -24.49 24.08
N ASN A 176 27.31 -25.45 24.59
CA ASN A 176 28.76 -25.34 24.58
C ASN A 176 29.33 -25.44 23.15
N VAL A 177 28.77 -26.30 22.29
CA VAL A 177 29.15 -26.35 20.87
C VAL A 177 28.79 -25.07 20.13
N LEU A 178 27.59 -24.50 20.38
CA LEU A 178 27.19 -23.20 19.81
C LEU A 178 28.14 -22.04 20.18
N ARG A 179 28.80 -22.13 21.34
CA ARG A 179 29.69 -21.08 21.88
C ARG A 179 31.16 -21.25 21.55
N HIS A 180 31.61 -22.49 21.35
CA HIS A 180 33.03 -22.84 21.24
C HIS A 180 33.36 -23.60 19.94
N GLY A 181 32.38 -23.73 19.04
CA GLY A 181 32.49 -24.41 17.75
C GLY A 181 32.49 -25.94 17.85
N GLU A 182 32.40 -26.58 16.69
CA GLU A 182 32.36 -28.05 16.55
C GLU A 182 33.60 -28.75 17.14
N ALA A 183 34.75 -28.07 17.16
CA ALA A 183 36.01 -28.54 17.75
C ALA A 183 35.97 -28.68 19.28
N SER A 184 34.95 -28.14 19.96
CA SER A 184 34.82 -28.20 21.43
C SER A 184 34.39 -29.56 21.98
N THR A 185 33.93 -30.49 21.12
CA THR A 185 33.54 -31.84 21.52
C THR A 185 33.76 -32.84 20.38
N THR A 186 33.89 -34.12 20.73
CA THR A 186 33.83 -35.26 19.79
C THR A 186 32.47 -35.99 19.82
N ASP A 187 31.51 -35.50 20.63
CA ASP A 187 30.15 -36.03 20.72
C ASP A 187 29.33 -35.59 19.49
N GLU A 188 29.15 -36.49 18.50
CA GLU A 188 28.37 -36.24 17.28
C GLU A 188 26.90 -35.87 17.60
N GLY A 189 26.32 -36.45 18.65
CA GLY A 189 24.96 -36.12 19.09
C GLY A 189 24.86 -34.68 19.57
N ALA A 190 25.80 -34.24 20.40
CA ALA A 190 25.90 -32.85 20.84
C ALA A 190 26.13 -31.86 19.69
N ARG A 191 26.86 -32.25 18.63
CA ARG A 191 27.02 -31.43 17.42
C ARG A 191 25.72 -31.36 16.60
N ALA A 192 25.05 -32.48 16.37
CA ALA A 192 23.77 -32.52 15.65
C ALA A 192 22.66 -31.74 16.38
N ASP A 193 22.62 -31.82 17.73
CA ASP A 193 21.72 -31.03 18.56
C ASP A 193 22.03 -29.53 18.49
N ALA A 194 23.32 -29.15 18.50
CA ALA A 194 23.74 -27.76 18.34
C ALA A 194 23.37 -27.21 16.95
N PHE A 195 23.60 -27.98 15.88
CA PHE A 195 23.24 -27.61 14.52
C PHE A 195 21.72 -27.45 14.35
N ALA A 196 20.93 -28.40 14.84
CA ALA A 196 19.48 -28.28 14.82
C ALA A 196 18.98 -27.09 15.66
N ALA A 197 19.62 -26.77 16.80
CA ALA A 197 19.32 -25.58 17.59
C ALA A 197 19.69 -24.27 16.86
N ALA A 198 20.81 -24.23 16.12
CA ALA A 198 21.18 -23.10 15.27
C ALA A 198 20.16 -22.87 14.14
N CYS A 199 19.75 -23.93 13.45
CA CYS A 199 18.72 -23.87 12.43
C CYS A 199 17.37 -23.38 13.00
N HIS A 200 16.95 -23.91 14.15
CA HIS A 200 15.72 -23.46 14.81
C HIS A 200 15.78 -21.99 15.29
N LEU A 201 16.94 -21.53 15.77
CA LEU A 201 17.18 -20.12 16.09
C LEU A 201 17.08 -19.21 14.86
N SER A 202 17.57 -19.65 13.69
CA SER A 202 17.54 -18.85 12.46
C SER A 202 16.15 -18.50 11.93
N THR A 203 15.09 -19.18 12.39
CA THR A 203 13.69 -18.93 11.98
C THR A 203 13.21 -17.51 12.24
N THR A 204 13.90 -16.78 13.14
CA THR A 204 13.65 -15.38 13.44
C THR A 204 14.95 -14.61 13.29
N GLY A 205 14.91 -13.41 12.69
CA GLY A 205 16.11 -12.58 12.57
C GLY A 205 16.74 -12.25 13.94
N ALA A 206 15.93 -12.12 14.99
CA ALA A 206 16.42 -11.95 16.37
C ALA A 206 17.10 -13.22 16.92
N GLY A 207 16.66 -14.42 16.52
CA GLY A 207 17.35 -15.67 16.87
C GLY A 207 18.67 -15.86 16.09
N LEU A 208 18.76 -15.34 14.85
CA LEU A 208 20.02 -15.28 14.11
C LEU A 208 21.02 -14.30 14.76
N ASP A 209 20.57 -13.15 15.26
CA ASP A 209 21.43 -12.23 16.05
C ASP A 209 21.97 -12.93 17.31
N ILE A 210 21.13 -13.70 18.00
CA ILE A 210 21.52 -14.49 19.18
C ILE A 210 22.52 -15.60 18.81
N LEU A 211 22.35 -16.26 17.66
CA LEU A 211 23.29 -17.27 17.16
C LEU A 211 24.68 -16.65 16.90
N ARG A 212 24.74 -15.50 16.21
CA ARG A 212 26.00 -14.77 15.96
C ARG A 212 26.65 -14.24 17.24
N ALA A 213 25.85 -13.81 18.21
CA ALA A 213 26.34 -13.38 19.52
C ALA A 213 26.90 -14.55 20.35
N LEU A 214 26.34 -15.77 20.19
CA LEU A 214 26.86 -16.99 20.81
C LEU A 214 28.16 -17.49 20.16
N SER A 215 28.23 -17.48 18.82
CA SER A 215 29.39 -18.01 18.07
C SER A 215 30.64 -17.11 18.13
N GLY A 216 30.50 -15.83 18.50
CA GLY A 216 31.62 -14.89 18.61
C GLY A 216 32.29 -14.56 17.27
N THR A 217 31.61 -14.80 16.14
CA THR A 217 32.17 -14.70 14.78
C THR A 217 32.32 -13.25 14.29
N GLY A 218 33.19 -12.48 14.94
CA GLY A 218 33.60 -11.11 14.55
C GLY A 218 34.78 -11.08 13.58
N GLY A 219 34.72 -11.86 12.49
CA GLY A 219 35.82 -12.04 11.53
C GLY A 219 35.54 -11.43 10.17
N ALA A 220 35.61 -10.10 10.06
CA ALA A 220 35.42 -9.41 8.78
C ALA A 220 36.71 -9.42 7.93
N GLY A 221 36.62 -9.97 6.72
CA GLY A 221 37.41 -9.45 5.59
C GLY A 221 36.77 -8.15 5.07
N GLU A 222 37.45 -7.43 4.18
CA GLU A 222 36.95 -6.19 3.57
C GLU A 222 35.87 -6.48 2.49
N LEU A 223 34.74 -7.07 2.90
CA LEU A 223 33.55 -7.20 2.06
C LEU A 223 32.85 -5.84 1.92
N SER A 224 32.30 -5.57 0.73
CA SER A 224 31.41 -4.42 0.56
C SER A 224 30.11 -4.61 1.35
N ALA A 225 29.41 -3.50 1.66
CA ALA A 225 28.11 -3.55 2.33
C ALA A 225 27.07 -4.40 1.57
N ARG A 226 27.16 -4.49 0.24
CA ARG A 226 26.31 -5.36 -0.59
C ARG A 226 26.66 -6.84 -0.38
N GLU A 227 27.94 -7.19 -0.39
CA GLU A 227 28.39 -8.58 -0.18
C GLU A 227 28.08 -9.06 1.23
N HIS A 228 28.22 -8.20 2.25
CA HIS A 228 27.78 -8.51 3.61
C HIS A 228 26.26 -8.77 3.68
N ALA A 229 25.44 -7.96 3.02
CA ALA A 229 23.99 -8.17 2.96
C ALA A 229 23.60 -9.46 2.21
N ILE A 230 24.34 -9.83 1.16
CA ILE A 230 24.18 -11.12 0.45
C ILE A 230 24.56 -12.28 1.39
N GLN A 231 25.71 -12.20 2.05
CA GLN A 231 26.20 -13.24 2.97
C GLN A 231 25.25 -13.44 4.17
N GLU A 232 24.71 -12.37 4.74
CA GLU A 232 23.71 -12.42 5.81
C GLU A 232 22.42 -13.13 5.37
N GLN A 233 21.90 -12.79 4.19
CA GLN A 233 20.72 -13.45 3.65
C GLN A 233 20.99 -14.90 3.25
N ALA A 234 22.18 -15.21 2.76
CA ALA A 234 22.62 -16.56 2.44
C ALA A 234 22.71 -17.41 3.71
N GLU A 235 23.34 -16.92 4.78
CA GLU A 235 23.35 -17.57 6.10
C GLU A 235 21.93 -17.84 6.62
N MET A 236 21.06 -16.81 6.60
CA MET A 236 19.67 -16.96 7.03
C MET A 236 18.89 -17.98 6.19
N THR A 237 19.05 -17.95 4.86
CA THR A 237 18.35 -18.84 3.93
C THR A 237 18.83 -20.28 4.07
N ALA A 238 20.14 -20.48 4.26
CA ALA A 238 20.74 -21.79 4.49
C ALA A 238 20.17 -22.43 5.76
N HIS A 239 20.15 -21.71 6.88
CA HIS A 239 19.62 -22.26 8.13
C HIS A 239 18.08 -22.47 8.13
N GLN A 240 17.30 -21.61 7.45
CA GLN A 240 15.85 -21.80 7.33
C GLN A 240 15.50 -22.97 6.38
N ALA A 241 16.23 -23.13 5.28
CA ALA A 241 16.10 -24.31 4.42
C ALA A 241 16.53 -25.59 5.17
N ALA A 242 17.63 -25.52 5.93
CA ALA A 242 18.12 -26.62 6.75
C ALA A 242 17.14 -27.03 7.85
N GLU A 243 16.43 -26.11 8.51
CA GLU A 243 15.38 -26.46 9.46
C GLU A 243 14.25 -27.25 8.79
N ARG A 244 13.75 -26.79 7.63
CA ARG A 244 12.69 -27.48 6.87
C ARG A 244 13.14 -28.89 6.44
N LEU A 245 14.38 -29.04 6.00
CA LEU A 245 14.99 -30.34 5.65
C LEU A 245 15.15 -31.24 6.89
N LEU A 246 15.58 -30.70 8.04
CA LEU A 246 15.68 -31.43 9.31
C LEU A 246 14.30 -31.88 9.84
N ALA A 247 13.25 -31.10 9.61
CA ALA A 247 11.87 -31.48 9.95
C ALA A 247 11.32 -32.61 9.05
N ALA A 248 11.84 -32.74 7.82
CA ALA A 248 11.55 -33.83 6.89
C ALA A 248 12.49 -35.05 7.02
N TRP A 249 13.46 -35.00 7.94
CA TRP A 249 14.50 -36.02 8.10
C TRP A 249 13.92 -37.37 8.59
N PRO A 250 14.29 -38.51 7.98
CA PRO A 250 13.73 -39.81 8.38
C PRO A 250 14.10 -40.20 9.82
N PRO A 251 13.14 -40.74 10.60
CA PRO A 251 13.41 -41.17 11.97
C PRO A 251 14.28 -42.43 11.98
N GLY A 252 15.32 -42.45 12.83
CA GLY A 252 16.27 -43.55 12.95
C GLY A 252 17.57 -43.37 12.15
N VAL A 253 17.58 -42.50 11.13
CA VAL A 253 18.80 -42.10 10.42
C VAL A 253 19.51 -41.01 11.20
N SER A 254 20.83 -41.15 11.40
CA SER A 254 21.67 -40.14 12.06
C SER A 254 21.50 -38.77 11.42
N ARG A 255 21.37 -37.72 12.24
CA ARG A 255 21.18 -36.34 11.78
C ARG A 255 22.52 -35.70 11.39
N PRO A 256 22.54 -34.78 10.41
CA PRO A 256 23.76 -34.05 10.05
C PRO A 256 24.20 -33.12 11.18
N ASN A 257 25.50 -32.86 11.23
CA ASN A 257 26.17 -32.09 12.28
C ASN A 257 26.43 -30.61 11.91
N SER A 258 26.23 -30.22 10.64
CA SER A 258 26.57 -28.90 10.11
C SER A 258 25.80 -28.55 8.83
N LEU A 259 25.76 -27.25 8.47
CA LEU A 259 25.18 -26.80 7.18
C LEU A 259 25.88 -27.44 5.98
N ARG A 260 27.21 -27.65 6.08
CA ARG A 260 28.03 -28.22 4.99
C ARG A 260 27.71 -29.68 4.75
N GLU A 261 27.56 -30.47 5.82
CA GLU A 261 27.19 -31.88 5.70
C GLU A 261 25.78 -32.06 5.12
N LEU A 262 24.80 -31.28 5.58
CA LEU A 262 23.45 -31.31 5.01
C LEU A 262 23.44 -30.86 3.55
N ALA A 263 24.22 -29.84 3.18
CA ALA A 263 24.37 -29.42 1.79
C ALA A 263 24.98 -30.53 0.91
N HIS A 264 25.96 -31.31 1.41
CA HIS A 264 26.47 -32.47 0.68
C HIS A 264 25.38 -33.53 0.47
N VAL A 265 24.58 -33.85 1.49
CA VAL A 265 23.44 -34.77 1.37
C VAL A 265 22.41 -34.27 0.33
N CYS A 266 22.08 -32.99 0.36
CA CYS A 266 21.21 -32.35 -0.64
C CYS A 266 21.78 -32.42 -2.05
N ASN A 267 23.10 -32.25 -2.23
CA ASN A 267 23.76 -32.43 -3.52
C ASN A 267 23.58 -33.88 -4.04
N LEU A 268 23.87 -34.89 -3.21
CA LEU A 268 23.70 -36.30 -3.58
C LEU A 268 22.26 -36.62 -4.01
N LEU A 269 21.26 -36.17 -3.26
CA LEU A 269 19.85 -36.38 -3.57
C LEU A 269 19.41 -35.65 -4.85
N THR A 270 19.88 -34.43 -5.08
CA THR A 270 19.54 -33.65 -6.28
C THR A 270 20.14 -34.31 -7.54
N ASN A 271 21.41 -34.74 -7.50
CA ASN A 271 22.03 -35.46 -8.62
C ASN A 271 21.32 -36.81 -8.89
N ALA A 272 20.93 -37.55 -7.84
CA ALA A 272 20.23 -38.83 -7.98
C ALA A 272 18.82 -38.70 -8.59
N GLY A 273 18.16 -37.55 -8.42
CA GLY A 273 16.83 -37.27 -8.97
C GLY A 273 16.82 -36.53 -10.32
N CYS A 274 17.85 -35.73 -10.63
CA CYS A 274 17.85 -34.81 -11.77
C CYS A 274 18.88 -35.12 -12.88
N GLY A 275 19.85 -36.02 -12.64
CA GLY A 275 20.72 -36.58 -13.70
C GLY A 275 21.87 -35.70 -14.22
N GLU A 276 21.77 -34.37 -14.10
CA GLU A 276 22.85 -33.44 -14.43
C GLU A 276 23.83 -33.29 -13.24
N HIS A 277 25.10 -33.00 -13.54
CA HIS A 277 26.13 -32.78 -12.53
C HIS A 277 26.33 -31.28 -12.26
N LEU A 278 26.29 -30.88 -10.99
CA LEU A 278 26.84 -29.59 -10.55
C LEU A 278 28.38 -29.65 -10.58
N GLU A 279 28.97 -29.46 -11.77
CA GLU A 279 30.42 -29.35 -11.95
C GLU A 279 30.99 -28.07 -11.33
N GLY A 280 32.29 -28.09 -10.96
CA GLY A 280 33.02 -26.94 -10.43
C GLY A 280 33.36 -27.03 -8.95
N ASP A 281 32.77 -26.16 -8.13
CA ASP A 281 33.37 -25.74 -6.86
C ASP A 281 33.05 -26.69 -5.69
N LEU A 282 31.77 -26.87 -5.32
CA LEU A 282 31.37 -27.59 -4.10
C LEU A 282 32.00 -28.99 -3.98
N ARG A 283 31.93 -29.79 -5.05
CA ARG A 283 32.44 -31.16 -5.03
C ARG A 283 33.95 -31.20 -4.83
N SER A 284 34.69 -30.33 -5.52
CA SER A 284 36.16 -30.36 -5.52
C SER A 284 36.78 -29.79 -4.25
N ASP A 285 36.10 -28.85 -3.56
CA ASP A 285 36.47 -28.39 -2.23
C ASP A 285 36.09 -29.41 -1.14
N PHE A 286 34.93 -30.08 -1.25
CA PHE A 286 34.55 -31.12 -0.30
C PHE A 286 35.38 -32.40 -0.40
N GLU A 287 35.74 -32.85 -1.60
CA GLU A 287 36.65 -33.99 -1.78
C GLU A 287 38.01 -33.66 -1.12
N ARG A 288 38.60 -32.47 -1.39
CA ARG A 288 39.81 -31.99 -0.70
C ARG A 288 39.69 -31.87 0.82
N GLN A 289 38.54 -31.45 1.36
CA GLN A 289 38.36 -31.40 2.83
C GLN A 289 38.18 -32.80 3.44
N SER A 290 37.50 -33.72 2.75
CA SER A 290 37.34 -35.11 3.22
C SER A 290 38.68 -35.84 3.36
N GLU A 291 39.65 -35.56 2.49
CA GLU A 291 41.03 -36.04 2.58
C GLU A 291 41.82 -35.46 3.78
N THR A 292 41.30 -34.43 4.46
CA THR A 292 41.96 -33.77 5.61
C THR A 292 41.24 -33.94 6.95
N HIS A 293 40.04 -34.51 6.97
CA HIS A 293 39.19 -34.67 8.15
C HIS A 293 38.63 -36.10 8.27
N GLU A 294 39.51 -37.07 8.56
CA GLU A 294 39.22 -38.50 8.73
C GLU A 294 38.26 -38.88 9.90
N GLY A 295 37.55 -37.92 10.50
CA GLY A 295 37.09 -38.04 11.90
C GLY A 295 35.58 -38.06 12.18
N ALA A 296 34.72 -37.37 11.42
CA ALA A 296 33.33 -37.13 11.86
C ALA A 296 32.37 -36.67 10.74
N SER A 297 31.96 -37.58 9.84
CA SER A 297 30.81 -37.34 8.95
C SER A 297 29.93 -38.59 8.82
N LEU A 298 28.62 -38.37 8.63
CA LEU A 298 27.65 -39.38 8.18
C LEU A 298 28.15 -40.20 6.98
N LEU A 299 28.93 -39.54 6.11
CA LEU A 299 29.44 -40.07 4.84
C LEU A 299 30.79 -40.78 4.98
N SER A 300 31.48 -40.68 6.12
CA SER A 300 32.70 -41.46 6.41
C SER A 300 32.41 -42.74 7.18
N ASN A 301 31.32 -42.77 7.95
CA ASN A 301 31.02 -43.85 8.91
C ASN A 301 29.92 -44.83 8.44
N THR A 302 29.26 -44.59 7.31
CA THR A 302 28.16 -45.44 6.80
C THR A 302 28.20 -45.58 5.28
N ASP A 303 27.76 -46.73 4.78
CA ASP A 303 27.78 -47.04 3.35
C ASP A 303 26.94 -46.03 2.53
N ARG A 304 27.62 -45.27 1.67
CA ARG A 304 27.01 -44.37 0.66
C ARG A 304 26.02 -45.12 -0.25
N THR A 305 26.16 -46.44 -0.30
CA THR A 305 25.32 -47.43 -0.97
C THR A 305 23.96 -47.66 -0.30
N GLU A 306 23.86 -47.50 1.03
CA GLU A 306 22.64 -47.76 1.83
C GLU A 306 21.91 -46.46 2.20
N LEU A 307 22.65 -45.42 2.60
CA LEU A 307 22.09 -44.15 3.06
C LEU A 307 21.28 -43.42 1.95
N VAL A 308 21.76 -43.46 0.70
CA VAL A 308 21.13 -42.76 -0.42
C VAL A 308 19.75 -43.36 -0.78
N PRO A 309 19.57 -44.69 -0.93
CA PRO A 309 18.25 -45.30 -1.07
C PRO A 309 17.24 -44.92 0.02
N GLU A 310 17.62 -44.93 1.30
CA GLU A 310 16.71 -44.57 2.41
C GLU A 310 16.28 -43.11 2.32
N LEU A 311 17.23 -42.19 2.14
CA LEU A 311 16.95 -40.76 2.02
C LEU A 311 16.12 -40.45 0.76
N THR A 312 16.37 -41.13 -0.37
CA THR A 312 15.61 -40.97 -1.62
C THR A 312 14.16 -41.48 -1.50
N GLY A 313 13.91 -42.50 -0.67
CA GLY A 313 12.56 -42.97 -0.35
C GLY A 313 11.82 -42.13 0.71
N SER A 314 12.52 -41.19 1.39
CA SER A 314 12.00 -40.45 2.53
C SER A 314 11.22 -39.17 2.16
N PRO A 315 10.54 -38.50 3.11
CA PRO A 315 9.92 -37.19 2.88
C PRO A 315 10.91 -36.11 2.40
N LEU A 316 12.18 -36.20 2.81
CA LEU A 316 13.26 -35.28 2.43
C LEU A 316 13.41 -35.13 0.90
N ALA A 317 13.21 -36.21 0.14
CA ALA A 317 13.32 -36.20 -1.32
C ALA A 317 12.21 -35.38 -2.02
N ARG A 318 11.16 -34.97 -1.28
CA ARG A 318 10.10 -34.07 -1.79
C ARG A 318 10.42 -32.60 -1.57
N GLU A 319 11.42 -32.29 -0.74
CA GLU A 319 11.83 -30.94 -0.37
C GLU A 319 12.90 -30.37 -1.33
N GLY A 320 12.81 -30.69 -2.62
CA GLY A 320 13.83 -30.36 -3.64
C GLY A 320 14.15 -28.87 -3.73
N ASN A 321 13.16 -27.99 -3.57
CA ASN A 321 13.38 -26.54 -3.55
C ASN A 321 14.13 -26.08 -2.29
N ALA A 322 13.88 -26.68 -1.12
CA ALA A 322 14.66 -26.39 0.08
C ALA A 322 16.10 -26.92 -0.05
N ALA A 323 16.29 -28.09 -0.67
CA ALA A 323 17.61 -28.63 -0.98
C ALA A 323 18.41 -27.71 -1.93
N ARG A 324 17.81 -27.25 -3.03
CA ARG A 324 18.44 -26.30 -3.97
C ARG A 324 18.69 -24.92 -3.35
N ALA A 325 17.74 -24.41 -2.56
CA ALA A 325 17.92 -23.15 -1.82
C ALA A 325 19.07 -23.24 -0.82
N LEU A 326 19.23 -24.37 -0.10
CA LEU A 326 20.36 -24.61 0.80
C LEU A 326 21.69 -24.64 0.04
N LEU A 327 21.77 -25.35 -1.09
CA LEU A 327 22.99 -25.43 -1.90
C LEU A 327 23.45 -24.02 -2.33
N ALA A 328 22.58 -23.27 -2.97
CA ALA A 328 22.83 -21.88 -3.37
C ALA A 328 23.24 -20.98 -2.20
N ALA A 329 22.55 -21.12 -1.06
CA ALA A 329 22.79 -20.33 0.13
C ALA A 329 24.14 -20.65 0.81
N VAL A 330 24.59 -21.91 0.80
CA VAL A 330 25.95 -22.25 1.28
C VAL A 330 27.01 -21.66 0.34
N MET A 331 26.81 -21.73 -0.98
CA MET A 331 27.74 -21.14 -1.96
C MET A 331 27.84 -19.61 -1.82
N LEU A 332 26.71 -18.90 -1.75
CA LEU A 332 26.69 -17.43 -1.61
C LEU A 332 27.14 -16.93 -0.23
N ARG A 333 27.03 -17.75 0.82
CA ARG A 333 27.60 -17.45 2.14
C ARG A 333 29.13 -17.51 2.12
N GLU A 334 29.70 -18.39 1.31
CA GLU A 334 31.16 -18.61 1.23
C GLU A 334 31.82 -17.75 0.12
N ASN A 335 31.08 -17.41 -0.93
CA ASN A 335 31.45 -16.43 -1.95
C ASN A 335 30.25 -15.52 -2.31
N PRO A 336 30.06 -14.38 -1.62
CA PRO A 336 28.96 -13.46 -1.89
C PRO A 336 29.07 -12.70 -3.23
N GLY A 337 30.24 -12.74 -3.88
CA GLY A 337 30.47 -12.22 -5.24
C GLY A 337 30.15 -13.22 -6.36
N LEU A 338 29.62 -14.41 -6.03
CA LEU A 338 29.27 -15.45 -7.00
C LEU A 338 28.06 -15.03 -7.87
N ASP A 339 28.25 -15.00 -9.19
CA ASP A 339 27.14 -15.05 -10.14
C ASP A 339 26.53 -16.45 -10.12
N LEU A 340 25.47 -16.60 -9.32
CA LEU A 340 24.76 -17.86 -9.13
C LEU A 340 24.11 -18.34 -10.44
N HIS A 341 23.55 -17.45 -11.25
CA HIS A 341 22.81 -17.85 -12.46
C HIS A 341 23.76 -18.25 -13.59
N ALA A 342 24.86 -17.54 -13.78
CA ALA A 342 25.84 -17.86 -14.83
C ALA A 342 26.58 -19.19 -14.59
N ARG A 343 26.61 -19.73 -13.36
CA ARG A 343 27.16 -21.06 -13.05
C ARG A 343 26.09 -22.14 -12.84
N HIS A 344 25.01 -21.81 -12.13
CA HIS A 344 24.00 -22.77 -11.66
C HIS A 344 22.58 -22.17 -11.82
N PRO A 345 22.08 -22.05 -13.06
CA PRO A 345 20.80 -21.39 -13.34
C PRO A 345 19.61 -22.09 -12.66
N ASP A 346 19.69 -23.41 -12.47
CA ASP A 346 18.71 -24.26 -11.78
C ASP A 346 18.57 -23.96 -10.27
N LEU A 347 19.59 -23.31 -9.68
CA LEU A 347 19.64 -22.92 -8.28
C LEU A 347 19.16 -21.47 -8.04
N ALA A 348 19.15 -20.62 -9.07
CA ALA A 348 18.84 -19.20 -8.95
C ALA A 348 17.40 -18.92 -8.47
N LEU A 349 16.40 -19.56 -9.10
CA LEU A 349 14.99 -19.38 -8.71
C LEU A 349 14.67 -20.04 -7.35
N PRO A 350 15.10 -21.28 -7.04
CA PRO A 350 14.98 -21.84 -5.70
C PRO A 350 15.62 -21.00 -4.60
N TYR A 351 16.78 -20.35 -4.85
CA TYR A 351 17.39 -19.43 -3.89
C TYR A 351 16.53 -18.17 -3.67
N LEU A 352 16.06 -17.54 -4.75
CA LEU A 352 15.17 -16.37 -4.67
C LEU A 352 13.87 -16.70 -3.91
N ALA A 353 13.26 -17.86 -4.18
CA ALA A 353 12.07 -18.34 -3.47
C ALA A 353 12.38 -18.66 -2.00
N GLY A 354 13.47 -19.39 -1.73
CA GLY A 354 13.90 -19.78 -0.39
C GLY A 354 14.23 -18.60 0.52
N ARG A 355 14.91 -17.56 0.01
CA ARG A 355 15.12 -16.29 0.74
C ARG A 355 13.80 -15.64 1.16
N ASN A 356 12.76 -15.83 0.34
CA ASN A 356 11.41 -15.34 0.59
C ASN A 356 10.54 -16.33 1.39
N ARG A 357 11.13 -17.42 1.90
CA ARG A 357 10.49 -18.49 2.68
C ARG A 357 9.45 -19.30 1.90
N ILE A 358 9.56 -19.28 0.58
CA ILE A 358 8.69 -20.02 -0.35
C ILE A 358 9.48 -21.24 -0.82
N TYR A 359 9.07 -22.42 -0.37
CA TYR A 359 9.68 -23.70 -0.76
C TYR A 359 8.70 -24.59 -1.56
N ASP A 360 7.40 -24.44 -1.32
CA ASP A 360 6.37 -25.23 -2.00
C ASP A 360 6.19 -24.76 -3.46
N GLN A 361 6.39 -25.66 -4.44
CA GLN A 361 6.40 -25.32 -5.87
C GLN A 361 5.08 -24.64 -6.32
N GLU A 362 3.93 -25.12 -5.84
CA GLU A 362 2.61 -24.53 -6.14
C GLU A 362 2.53 -23.03 -5.77
N ALA A 363 3.26 -22.59 -4.74
CA ALA A 363 3.31 -21.18 -4.35
C ALA A 363 4.26 -20.34 -5.24
N ILE A 364 5.33 -20.95 -5.76
CA ILE A 364 6.20 -20.33 -6.78
C ILE A 364 5.42 -20.17 -8.08
N ASP A 365 4.77 -21.26 -8.53
CA ASP A 365 3.94 -21.30 -9.73
C ASP A 365 2.79 -20.29 -9.64
N GLU A 366 2.09 -20.19 -8.50
CA GLU A 366 1.07 -19.16 -8.28
C GLU A 366 1.67 -17.75 -8.40
N ILE A 367 2.82 -17.46 -7.79
CA ILE A 367 3.45 -16.12 -7.89
C ILE A 367 3.76 -15.77 -9.35
N GLY A 368 4.37 -16.69 -10.09
CA GLY A 368 4.64 -16.52 -11.53
C GLY A 368 3.36 -16.30 -12.32
N GLU A 369 2.35 -17.16 -12.14
CA GLU A 369 1.04 -17.04 -12.76
C GLU A 369 0.37 -15.69 -12.47
N ARG A 370 0.51 -15.15 -11.26
CA ARG A 370 -0.12 -13.90 -10.82
C ARG A 370 0.60 -12.68 -11.42
N LEU A 371 1.93 -12.71 -11.52
CA LEU A 371 2.72 -11.65 -12.17
C LEU A 371 2.58 -11.67 -13.70
N PHE A 372 2.56 -12.85 -14.32
CA PHE A 372 2.39 -13.04 -15.77
C PHE A 372 1.06 -12.49 -16.29
N LYS A 373 0.01 -12.45 -15.45
CA LYS A 373 -1.28 -11.83 -15.79
C LYS A 373 -1.16 -10.35 -16.18
N MET A 374 -0.06 -9.65 -15.85
CA MET A 374 0.25 -8.30 -16.37
C MET A 374 0.26 -8.26 -17.90
N LEU A 375 0.92 -9.23 -18.56
CA LEU A 375 0.95 -9.33 -20.03
C LEU A 375 -0.46 -9.56 -20.57
N THR A 376 -1.22 -10.49 -19.96
CA THR A 376 -2.61 -10.78 -20.34
C THR A 376 -3.60 -9.64 -20.04
N TYR A 377 -3.21 -8.65 -19.23
CA TYR A 377 -3.97 -7.41 -19.06
C TYR A 377 -3.58 -6.38 -20.12
N ALA A 378 -2.30 -6.27 -20.45
CA ALA A 378 -1.79 -5.38 -21.47
C ALA A 378 -2.33 -5.74 -22.87
N ASP A 379 -2.35 -7.04 -23.21
CA ASP A 379 -2.90 -7.52 -24.50
C ASP A 379 -4.39 -7.22 -24.64
N ARG A 380 -5.19 -7.51 -23.60
CA ARG A 380 -6.60 -7.14 -23.53
C ARG A 380 -6.85 -5.63 -23.58
N ALA A 381 -5.82 -4.80 -23.34
CA ALA A 381 -5.94 -3.35 -23.34
C ALA A 381 -5.63 -2.76 -24.72
N ALA A 382 -4.75 -3.42 -25.48
CA ALA A 382 -4.54 -3.15 -26.91
C ALA A 382 -5.68 -3.69 -27.80
N GLU A 383 -6.25 -4.86 -27.46
CA GLU A 383 -7.43 -5.43 -28.13
C GLU A 383 -8.69 -4.54 -28.02
N GLY A 384 -8.75 -3.68 -27.00
CA GLY A 384 -9.91 -2.83 -26.70
C GLY A 384 -11.07 -3.58 -26.05
N ALA A 385 -12.05 -2.80 -25.54
CA ALA A 385 -13.07 -3.28 -24.61
C ALA A 385 -14.24 -4.10 -25.23
N VAL A 386 -14.00 -5.10 -26.09
CA VAL A 386 -15.06 -6.01 -26.59
C VAL A 386 -14.69 -7.51 -26.68
N PRO A 387 -14.74 -8.26 -25.55
CA PRO A 387 -14.96 -9.71 -25.58
C PRO A 387 -16.29 -10.09 -24.89
N ASN A 388 -17.27 -10.54 -25.68
CA ASN A 388 -18.52 -11.23 -25.32
C ASN A 388 -19.15 -10.88 -23.93
N PRO A 389 -20.27 -10.14 -23.86
CA PRO A 389 -20.86 -9.71 -22.58
C PRO A 389 -21.21 -10.86 -21.62
N ALA A 390 -21.50 -12.07 -22.11
CA ALA A 390 -21.73 -13.23 -21.25
C ALA A 390 -20.46 -13.72 -20.52
N ARG A 391 -19.27 -13.56 -21.12
CA ARG A 391 -17.98 -13.80 -20.41
C ARG A 391 -17.66 -12.64 -19.48
N ALA A 392 -17.92 -11.41 -19.91
CA ALA A 392 -17.68 -10.23 -19.10
C ALA A 392 -18.47 -10.25 -17.77
N LEU A 393 -19.75 -10.64 -17.84
CA LEU A 393 -20.66 -10.88 -16.71
C LEU A 393 -20.17 -11.97 -15.75
N LEU A 394 -19.52 -13.02 -16.25
CA LEU A 394 -19.00 -14.13 -15.43
C LEU A 394 -17.64 -13.82 -14.79
N GLY A 395 -17.21 -12.54 -14.77
CA GLY A 395 -15.97 -12.11 -14.14
C GLY A 395 -14.69 -12.61 -14.83
N LYS A 396 -14.81 -13.12 -16.06
CA LYS A 396 -13.69 -13.50 -16.93
C LYS A 396 -13.23 -12.29 -17.76
N ASP A 397 -11.99 -12.36 -18.26
CA ASP A 397 -11.45 -11.35 -19.17
C ASP A 397 -11.45 -9.92 -18.59
N LYS A 398 -11.00 -9.81 -17.34
CA LYS A 398 -10.80 -8.55 -16.60
C LYS A 398 -9.55 -7.82 -17.07
N ASN A 399 -9.59 -6.49 -17.10
CA ASN A 399 -8.48 -5.65 -17.55
C ASN A 399 -8.34 -4.36 -16.71
N PRO A 400 -7.46 -4.36 -15.69
CA PRO A 400 -7.16 -3.17 -14.91
C PRO A 400 -6.29 -2.14 -15.66
N LEU A 401 -5.52 -2.55 -16.67
CA LEU A 401 -4.58 -1.67 -17.38
C LEU A 401 -5.29 -0.75 -18.38
N HIS A 402 -6.43 -1.16 -18.96
CA HIS A 402 -7.26 -0.28 -19.78
C HIS A 402 -7.72 0.99 -19.03
N ALA A 403 -7.84 0.93 -17.69
CA ALA A 403 -8.16 2.11 -16.89
C ALA A 403 -7.10 3.22 -17.05
N LEU A 404 -5.83 2.87 -17.34
CA LEU A 404 -4.73 3.83 -17.53
C LEU A 404 -5.00 4.84 -18.65
N GLN A 405 -5.79 4.50 -19.68
CA GLN A 405 -6.14 5.43 -20.77
C GLN A 405 -6.91 6.69 -20.28
N ASN A 406 -7.50 6.64 -19.08
CA ASN A 406 -8.16 7.79 -18.46
C ASN A 406 -7.15 8.83 -17.91
N GLY A 407 -5.85 8.48 -17.79
CA GLY A 407 -4.83 9.31 -17.16
C GLY A 407 -4.92 9.37 -15.63
N THR A 408 -4.12 10.25 -15.01
CA THR A 408 -3.97 10.35 -13.54
C THR A 408 -4.11 11.75 -12.94
N GLY A 409 -4.48 12.76 -13.75
CA GLY A 409 -4.82 14.11 -13.26
C GLY A 409 -3.71 14.80 -12.47
N GLY A 410 -2.60 15.17 -13.13
CA GLY A 410 -1.57 16.04 -12.56
C GLY A 410 -0.67 15.41 -11.48
N GLN A 411 -0.59 14.09 -11.41
CA GLN A 411 0.17 13.32 -10.41
C GLN A 411 1.65 13.72 -10.26
N LEU A 412 2.28 14.27 -11.31
CA LEU A 412 3.67 13.95 -11.64
C LEU A 412 4.69 15.05 -11.31
N MET A 413 4.35 15.96 -10.39
CA MET A 413 5.36 16.78 -9.73
C MET A 413 6.09 15.92 -8.69
N ARG A 414 7.42 15.82 -8.76
CA ARG A 414 8.29 15.21 -7.73
C ARG A 414 8.24 16.04 -6.45
N GLU A 415 8.28 17.36 -6.58
CA GLU A 415 8.02 18.31 -5.50
C GLU A 415 7.07 19.40 -6.03
N PRO A 416 5.87 19.62 -5.43
CA PRO A 416 4.86 20.49 -6.04
C PRO A 416 5.26 21.96 -6.09
N GLU A 417 6.01 22.41 -5.08
CA GLU A 417 6.44 23.81 -4.96
C GLU A 417 7.65 24.08 -5.87
N ALA A 418 8.64 23.17 -5.93
CA ALA A 418 9.83 23.31 -6.76
C ALA A 418 9.58 23.06 -8.26
N ASP A 419 8.95 21.94 -8.65
CA ASP A 419 8.64 21.68 -10.07
C ASP A 419 7.68 22.76 -10.61
N PHE A 420 6.73 23.28 -9.80
CA PHE A 420 5.89 24.41 -10.22
C PHE A 420 6.68 25.72 -10.33
N ALA A 421 7.60 26.01 -9.40
CA ALA A 421 8.45 27.19 -9.49
C ALA A 421 9.33 27.16 -10.75
N ASP A 422 9.88 25.99 -11.10
CA ASP A 422 10.68 25.77 -12.31
C ASP A 422 9.83 25.86 -13.58
N VAL A 423 8.69 25.15 -13.65
CA VAL A 423 7.74 25.23 -14.78
C VAL A 423 7.24 26.65 -14.98
N ALA A 424 6.79 27.32 -13.91
CA ALA A 424 6.32 28.70 -13.98
C ALA A 424 7.44 29.65 -14.40
N THR A 425 8.69 29.40 -14.00
CA THR A 425 9.84 30.21 -14.42
C THR A 425 10.23 29.95 -15.87
N ALA A 426 10.19 28.70 -16.35
CA ALA A 426 10.37 28.35 -17.76
C ALA A 426 9.30 29.00 -18.65
N VAL A 427 8.02 28.91 -18.27
CA VAL A 427 6.91 29.54 -19.00
C VAL A 427 7.02 31.06 -18.96
N ARG A 428 7.33 31.67 -17.80
CA ARG A 428 7.55 33.13 -17.69
C ARG A 428 8.75 33.61 -18.52
N ARG A 429 9.82 32.82 -18.68
CA ARG A 429 10.94 33.15 -19.59
C ARG A 429 10.47 33.26 -21.04
N VAL A 430 9.63 32.34 -21.50
CA VAL A 430 9.05 32.38 -22.86
C VAL A 430 8.06 33.54 -23.00
N ALA A 431 7.20 33.79 -22.00
CA ALA A 431 6.31 34.95 -21.99
C ALA A 431 7.09 36.29 -22.03
N THR A 432 8.14 36.44 -21.21
CA THR A 432 9.03 37.62 -21.20
C THR A 432 9.73 37.82 -22.55
N ALA A 433 10.15 36.75 -23.22
CA ALA A 433 10.74 36.83 -24.56
C ALA A 433 9.71 37.26 -25.62
N ILE A 434 8.45 36.80 -25.51
CA ILE A 434 7.33 37.25 -26.35
C ILE A 434 7.01 38.73 -26.09
N ASP A 435 6.93 39.17 -24.83
CA ASP A 435 6.71 40.57 -24.47
C ASP A 435 7.87 41.47 -24.92
N GLY A 436 9.09 40.94 -24.97
CA GLY A 436 10.24 41.60 -25.60
C GLY A 436 9.99 41.97 -27.07
N THR A 437 9.16 41.21 -27.79
CA THR A 437 8.76 41.55 -29.18
C THR A 437 7.71 42.68 -29.26
N LEU A 438 7.06 43.02 -28.14
CA LEU A 438 6.13 44.16 -28.04
C LEU A 438 6.87 45.49 -27.76
N ALA A 439 8.16 45.44 -27.38
CA ALA A 439 8.97 46.58 -26.95
C ALA A 439 9.32 47.56 -28.08
N GLY A 440 8.31 48.32 -28.53
CA GLY A 440 8.39 49.34 -29.56
C GLY A 440 7.02 49.71 -30.14
N GLY A 441 6.06 48.79 -30.10
CA GLY A 441 4.71 48.95 -30.64
C GLY A 441 3.75 49.71 -29.71
N ARG A 442 4.00 50.99 -29.40
CA ARG A 442 3.01 51.81 -28.66
C ARG A 442 1.70 51.91 -29.45
N GLY A 443 0.59 51.64 -28.76
CA GLY A 443 -0.75 51.50 -29.35
C GLY A 443 -1.20 52.70 -30.19
N GLY A 444 -1.21 52.53 -31.51
CA GLY A 444 -1.97 53.36 -32.44
C GLY A 444 -3.31 52.71 -32.82
N PRO A 445 -4.22 53.41 -33.53
CA PRO A 445 -5.57 52.93 -33.85
C PRO A 445 -5.64 51.72 -34.81
N ARG A 446 -4.51 51.10 -35.13
CA ARG A 446 -4.38 49.81 -35.81
C ARG A 446 -3.20 49.04 -35.21
N VAL A 447 -3.46 48.26 -34.17
CA VAL A 447 -2.57 47.17 -33.75
C VAL A 447 -2.42 46.20 -34.93
N SER A 448 -1.19 45.79 -35.21
CA SER A 448 -0.88 44.77 -36.23
C SER A 448 -1.07 43.37 -35.68
N ASP A 449 -1.41 42.42 -36.55
CA ASP A 449 -1.70 41.05 -36.16
C ASP A 449 -0.53 40.36 -35.45
N ALA A 450 0.71 40.75 -35.74
CA ALA A 450 1.89 40.29 -35.02
C ALA A 450 1.89 40.70 -33.53
N HIS A 451 1.66 41.98 -33.22
CA HIS A 451 1.58 42.47 -31.83
C HIS A 451 0.37 41.88 -31.10
N PHE A 452 -0.77 41.75 -31.79
CA PHE A 452 -1.96 41.10 -31.21
C PHE A 452 -1.67 39.63 -30.85
N ASN A 453 -1.05 38.89 -31.77
CA ASN A 453 -0.70 37.48 -31.55
C ASN A 453 0.37 37.31 -30.45
N ALA A 454 1.32 38.23 -30.33
CA ALA A 454 2.32 38.21 -29.25
C ALA A 454 1.67 38.44 -27.87
N ALA A 455 0.89 39.52 -27.72
CA ALA A 455 0.17 39.78 -26.46
C ALA A 455 -0.83 38.66 -26.10
N LEU A 456 -1.54 38.10 -27.09
CA LEU A 456 -2.43 36.95 -26.90
C LEU A 456 -1.68 35.70 -26.42
N ARG A 457 -0.50 35.39 -27.00
CA ARG A 457 0.34 34.28 -26.54
C ARG A 457 0.85 34.50 -25.13
N SER A 458 1.35 35.70 -24.81
CA SER A 458 1.84 36.04 -23.47
C SER A 458 0.73 35.91 -22.42
N ALA A 459 -0.45 36.49 -22.67
CA ALA A 459 -1.62 36.36 -21.81
C ALA A 459 -2.13 34.90 -21.65
N ILE A 460 -1.99 34.07 -22.68
CA ILE A 460 -2.27 32.63 -22.60
C ILE A 460 -1.25 31.92 -21.70
N LEU A 461 0.04 32.27 -21.77
CA LEU A 461 1.07 31.70 -20.91
C LEU A 461 0.91 32.12 -19.43
N ASP A 462 0.61 33.40 -19.16
CA ASP A 462 0.26 33.89 -17.82
C ASP A 462 -0.93 33.11 -17.24
N GLN A 463 -2.03 32.98 -18.00
CA GLN A 463 -3.22 32.24 -17.57
C GLN A 463 -2.93 30.74 -17.38
N TRP A 464 -2.05 30.15 -18.19
CA TRP A 464 -1.67 28.74 -18.06
C TRP A 464 -0.94 28.48 -16.73
N VAL A 465 0.02 29.33 -16.36
CA VAL A 465 0.72 29.24 -15.07
C VAL A 465 -0.25 29.38 -13.90
N THR A 466 -1.19 30.32 -13.96
CA THR A 466 -2.24 30.48 -12.95
C THR A 466 -3.10 29.22 -12.83
N GLN A 467 -3.58 28.67 -13.95
CA GLN A 467 -4.39 27.45 -13.95
C GLN A 467 -3.63 26.21 -13.45
N ILE A 468 -2.32 26.09 -13.72
CA ILE A 468 -1.48 25.01 -13.18
C ILE A 468 -1.34 25.15 -11.65
N GLY A 469 -1.23 26.38 -11.13
CA GLY A 469 -1.21 26.64 -9.69
C GLY A 469 -2.52 26.28 -8.99
N GLU A 470 -3.65 26.67 -9.58
CA GLU A 470 -5.01 26.40 -9.07
C GLU A 470 -5.43 24.92 -9.20
N ASN A 471 -5.19 24.29 -10.35
CA ASN A 471 -5.81 23.01 -10.76
C ASN A 471 -4.80 21.86 -10.94
N GLY A 472 -3.51 22.11 -10.70
CA GLY A 472 -2.42 21.17 -11.00
C GLY A 472 -2.02 21.15 -12.48
N TRP A 473 -0.89 20.50 -12.77
CA TRP A 473 -0.40 20.33 -14.15
C TRP A 473 -1.36 19.48 -14.98
N GLN A 474 -1.63 19.92 -16.21
CA GLN A 474 -2.44 19.21 -17.20
C GLN A 474 -1.80 19.40 -18.57
N ASP A 475 -1.51 18.31 -19.28
CA ASP A 475 -0.76 18.33 -20.55
C ASP A 475 -1.56 18.97 -21.70
N ARG A 476 -2.87 19.12 -21.50
CA ARG A 476 -3.85 19.70 -22.42
C ARG A 476 -4.78 20.67 -21.69
N THR A 477 -4.26 21.78 -21.18
CA THR A 477 -5.07 22.76 -20.42
C THR A 477 -6.00 23.57 -21.34
N PRO A 478 -7.33 23.56 -21.13
CA PRO A 478 -8.27 24.38 -21.88
C PRO A 478 -8.32 25.82 -21.33
N ILE A 479 -7.94 26.78 -22.17
CA ILE A 479 -7.87 28.20 -21.87
C ILE A 479 -9.00 28.94 -22.61
N PRO A 480 -9.95 29.57 -21.89
CA PRO A 480 -11.08 30.26 -22.50
C PRO A 480 -10.64 31.58 -23.13
N LEU A 481 -10.99 31.77 -24.41
CA LEU A 481 -10.72 32.99 -25.19
C LEU A 481 -11.99 33.83 -25.44
N THR A 482 -12.99 33.69 -24.56
CA THR A 482 -14.20 34.53 -24.55
C THR A 482 -13.85 35.99 -24.27
N ALA A 483 -14.70 36.93 -24.70
CA ALA A 483 -14.45 38.36 -24.51
C ALA A 483 -14.25 38.77 -23.04
N ASP A 484 -14.95 38.08 -22.12
CA ASP A 484 -14.89 38.30 -20.67
C ASP A 484 -13.80 37.47 -19.97
N SER A 485 -12.90 36.81 -20.71
CA SER A 485 -11.85 35.97 -20.13
C SER A 485 -10.68 36.79 -19.57
N PRO A 486 -9.98 36.29 -18.54
CA PRO A 486 -8.78 36.95 -18.01
C PRO A 486 -7.69 37.14 -19.08
N VAL A 487 -7.59 36.23 -20.05
CA VAL A 487 -6.70 36.37 -21.22
C VAL A 487 -7.06 37.60 -22.03
N MET A 488 -8.33 37.79 -22.37
CA MET A 488 -8.76 38.94 -23.17
C MET A 488 -8.68 40.26 -22.39
N ALA A 489 -8.90 40.24 -21.07
CA ALA A 489 -8.63 41.38 -20.20
C ALA A 489 -7.14 41.78 -20.21
N ARG A 490 -6.24 40.81 -20.08
CA ARG A 490 -4.78 41.01 -20.15
C ARG A 490 -4.32 41.52 -21.53
N VAL A 491 -4.91 41.02 -22.62
CA VAL A 491 -4.65 41.53 -23.99
C VAL A 491 -5.11 42.99 -24.15
N MET A 492 -6.27 43.37 -23.58
CA MET A 492 -6.70 44.78 -23.57
C MET A 492 -5.77 45.68 -22.75
N GLU A 493 -5.29 45.21 -21.60
CA GLU A 493 -4.33 45.92 -20.76
C GLU A 493 -3.01 46.18 -21.52
N VAL A 494 -2.36 45.11 -22.00
CA VAL A 494 -1.03 45.13 -22.64
C VAL A 494 -1.01 45.95 -23.94
N LEU A 495 -2.09 45.93 -24.72
CA LEU A 495 -2.20 46.66 -25.99
C LEU A 495 -2.96 48.00 -25.88
N HIS A 496 -3.45 48.34 -24.69
CA HIS A 496 -4.28 49.52 -24.40
C HIS A 496 -5.54 49.62 -25.31
N LEU A 497 -6.22 48.48 -25.54
CA LEU A 497 -7.42 48.40 -26.39
C LEU A 497 -8.71 48.59 -25.58
N ASP A 498 -9.70 49.25 -26.18
CA ASP A 498 -11.09 49.19 -25.70
C ASP A 498 -11.81 47.93 -26.22
N ALA A 499 -12.93 47.54 -25.57
CA ALA A 499 -13.66 46.32 -25.91
C ALA A 499 -14.21 46.27 -27.35
N ARG A 500 -14.49 47.41 -27.99
CA ARG A 500 -14.89 47.48 -29.40
C ARG A 500 -13.68 47.28 -30.31
N GLN A 501 -12.52 47.83 -29.95
CA GLN A 501 -11.27 47.62 -30.67
C GLN A 501 -10.80 46.17 -30.55
N LEU A 502 -10.91 45.54 -29.38
CA LEU A 502 -10.68 44.11 -29.19
C LEU A 502 -11.58 43.27 -30.10
N SER A 503 -12.90 43.51 -30.05
CA SER A 503 -13.87 42.81 -30.91
C SER A 503 -13.53 42.98 -32.40
N ALA A 504 -13.12 44.18 -32.83
CA ALA A 504 -12.67 44.46 -34.19
C ALA A 504 -11.28 43.87 -34.54
N CYS A 505 -10.48 43.42 -33.57
CA CYS A 505 -9.28 42.61 -33.80
C CYS A 505 -9.67 41.14 -33.98
N CYS A 506 -10.40 40.55 -33.02
CA CYS A 506 -10.84 39.15 -33.07
C CYS A 506 -11.64 38.84 -34.35
N ALA A 507 -12.54 39.74 -34.76
CA ALA A 507 -13.33 39.60 -35.98
C ALA A 507 -12.50 39.67 -37.29
N ARG A 508 -11.30 40.28 -37.26
CA ARG A 508 -10.41 40.36 -38.44
C ARG A 508 -9.53 39.12 -38.62
N GLN A 509 -9.18 38.42 -37.55
CA GLN A 509 -8.16 37.37 -37.61
C GLN A 509 -8.64 36.00 -38.11
N THR A 510 -9.95 35.78 -38.27
CA THR A 510 -10.54 34.52 -38.79
C THR A 510 -10.07 33.25 -38.04
N MET A 511 -9.73 33.37 -36.75
CA MET A 511 -9.24 32.28 -35.91
C MET A 511 -10.38 31.43 -35.35
N GLY A 512 -10.67 30.27 -35.94
CA GLY A 512 -11.68 29.32 -35.43
C GLY A 512 -11.48 28.96 -33.96
N TRP A 513 -10.22 28.82 -33.53
CA TRP A 513 -9.82 28.50 -32.16
C TRP A 513 -10.16 29.56 -31.09
N VAL A 514 -10.56 30.78 -31.47
CA VAL A 514 -11.09 31.77 -30.51
C VAL A 514 -12.52 31.41 -30.07
N ASN A 515 -13.30 30.77 -30.94
CA ASN A 515 -14.67 30.30 -30.64
C ASN A 515 -14.72 28.83 -30.20
N GLU A 516 -13.76 28.01 -30.62
CA GLU A 516 -13.71 26.56 -30.31
C GLU A 516 -12.97 26.22 -29.01
N GLY A 517 -12.30 27.21 -28.40
CA GLY A 517 -11.50 27.05 -27.18
C GLY A 517 -10.05 26.67 -27.50
N PHE A 518 -9.09 27.34 -26.85
CA PHE A 518 -7.68 27.05 -27.05
C PHE A 518 -7.18 26.04 -26.03
N VAL A 519 -6.44 25.02 -26.48
CA VAL A 519 -5.79 24.05 -25.59
C VAL A 519 -4.28 24.28 -25.61
N MET A 520 -3.67 24.53 -24.45
CA MET A 520 -2.22 24.70 -24.30
C MET A 520 -1.53 23.35 -24.00
N THR A 521 -0.30 23.17 -24.49
CA THR A 521 0.53 21.95 -24.35
C THR A 521 2.02 22.34 -24.36
N SER A 522 2.95 21.47 -23.91
CA SER A 522 4.39 21.80 -23.98
C SER A 522 4.89 21.96 -25.41
N VAL A 523 4.39 21.14 -26.35
CA VAL A 523 4.70 21.23 -27.79
C VAL A 523 4.36 22.62 -28.33
N LYS A 524 3.28 23.25 -27.86
CA LYS A 524 2.94 24.64 -28.20
C LYS A 524 3.86 25.65 -27.52
N LEU A 525 4.25 25.43 -26.26
CA LEU A 525 5.24 26.27 -25.57
C LEU A 525 6.58 26.27 -26.31
N ARG A 526 7.12 25.08 -26.62
CA ARG A 526 8.36 24.90 -27.39
C ARG A 526 8.27 25.56 -28.76
N ALA A 527 7.19 25.29 -29.51
CA ALA A 527 6.97 25.94 -30.81
C ALA A 527 6.85 27.47 -30.72
N TRP A 528 6.34 28.03 -29.62
CA TRP A 528 6.34 29.48 -29.40
C TRP A 528 7.70 30.02 -28.98
N ALA A 529 8.44 29.29 -28.14
CA ALA A 529 9.80 29.63 -27.74
C ALA A 529 10.77 29.62 -28.92
N ASP A 530 10.67 28.65 -29.83
CA ASP A 530 11.45 28.61 -31.07
C ASP A 530 11.22 29.84 -31.99
N ASN A 531 10.07 30.52 -31.87
CA ASN A 531 9.81 31.79 -32.59
C ASN A 531 10.43 33.03 -31.91
N VAL A 532 10.89 32.93 -30.65
CA VAL A 532 11.48 34.03 -29.87
C VAL A 532 12.85 33.65 -29.27
N ARG A 533 13.47 32.59 -29.79
CA ARG A 533 14.66 31.95 -29.21
C ARG A 533 15.88 32.87 -29.35
N PRO A 534 16.68 33.08 -28.28
CA PRO A 534 17.88 33.91 -28.38
C PRO A 534 18.95 33.29 -29.31
N PRO A 535 19.97 34.06 -29.73
CA PRO A 535 21.05 33.56 -30.58
C PRO A 535 21.88 32.47 -29.90
N GLU A 536 22.71 31.76 -30.69
CA GLU A 536 23.58 30.71 -30.15
C GLU A 536 24.71 31.30 -29.32
N GLY A 537 24.96 30.68 -28.16
CA GLY A 537 25.92 31.15 -27.15
C GLY A 537 25.34 32.11 -26.10
N ASP A 538 24.07 32.54 -26.21
CA ASP A 538 23.42 33.37 -25.20
C ASP A 538 23.08 32.55 -23.93
N PRO A 539 23.48 32.96 -22.71
CA PRO A 539 23.08 32.28 -21.47
C PRO A 539 21.56 32.24 -21.28
N ALA A 540 20.81 33.26 -21.74
CA ALA A 540 19.36 33.26 -21.68
C ALA A 540 18.75 32.16 -22.57
N ARG A 541 19.43 31.75 -23.66
CA ARG A 541 19.05 30.56 -24.43
C ARG A 541 19.34 29.28 -23.67
N MET A 542 20.50 29.15 -23.02
CA MET A 542 20.80 27.95 -22.23
C MET A 542 19.77 27.72 -21.11
N GLU A 543 19.40 28.78 -20.39
CA GLU A 543 18.40 28.71 -19.33
C GLU A 543 16.96 28.53 -19.87
N MET A 544 16.64 29.07 -21.05
CA MET A 544 15.36 28.82 -21.73
C MET A 544 15.27 27.38 -22.24
N ASP A 545 16.32 26.87 -22.90
CA ASP A 545 16.39 25.51 -23.42
C ASP A 545 16.36 24.48 -22.27
N ALA A 546 17.01 24.76 -21.13
CA ALA A 546 16.91 23.95 -19.92
C ALA A 546 15.51 24.00 -19.27
N GLY A 547 14.89 25.19 -19.21
CA GLY A 547 13.51 25.34 -18.73
C GLY A 547 12.49 24.62 -19.63
N LEU A 548 12.66 24.69 -20.94
CA LEU A 548 11.87 23.92 -21.91
C LEU A 548 12.12 22.41 -21.73
N ALA A 549 13.37 21.98 -21.57
CA ALA A 549 13.68 20.58 -21.28
C ALA A 549 13.03 20.09 -19.97
N HIS A 550 12.90 20.94 -18.95
CA HIS A 550 12.12 20.64 -17.74
C HIS A 550 10.61 20.54 -18.07
N VAL A 551 10.02 21.50 -18.78
CA VAL A 551 8.58 21.47 -19.11
C VAL A 551 8.21 20.33 -20.07
N ASP A 552 9.08 19.97 -21.01
CA ASP A 552 8.89 18.82 -21.90
C ASP A 552 9.21 17.50 -21.18
N HIS A 553 10.10 17.48 -20.18
CA HIS A 553 10.19 16.37 -19.25
C HIS A 553 8.87 16.22 -18.46
N MET A 554 8.22 17.31 -18.05
CA MET A 554 6.90 17.31 -17.42
C MET A 554 5.77 16.83 -18.38
N ASN A 555 5.84 17.13 -19.68
CA ASN A 555 4.91 16.58 -20.67
C ASN A 555 5.17 15.09 -20.94
N ASN A 556 6.44 14.66 -21.00
CA ASN A 556 6.82 13.25 -21.08
C ASN A 556 6.46 12.47 -19.80
N ARG A 557 6.19 13.16 -18.67
CA ARG A 557 5.50 12.59 -17.52
C ARG A 557 3.99 12.46 -17.83
N GLY A 558 3.33 13.46 -18.41
CA GLY A 558 1.95 13.33 -18.92
C GLY A 558 1.73 12.13 -19.84
N ASP A 559 2.61 11.97 -20.83
CA ASP A 559 2.60 10.88 -21.83
C ASP A 559 3.01 9.50 -21.26
N ILE A 560 2.88 9.26 -19.94
CA ILE A 560 2.97 7.89 -19.38
C ILE A 560 1.91 6.98 -20.01
N PHE A 561 0.70 7.52 -20.22
CA PHE A 561 -0.50 6.71 -20.40
C PHE A 561 -0.82 6.45 -21.88
N PRO A 562 -1.24 5.23 -22.23
CA PRO A 562 -1.44 4.82 -23.62
C PRO A 562 -2.62 5.55 -24.27
N GLU A 563 -2.41 6.05 -25.49
CA GLU A 563 -3.47 6.63 -26.30
C GLU A 563 -4.53 5.58 -26.72
N HIS A 564 -5.62 6.06 -27.32
CA HIS A 564 -6.65 5.19 -27.89
C HIS A 564 -6.10 4.42 -29.11
N GLY A 565 -5.91 3.10 -28.96
CA GLY A 565 -5.32 2.24 -29.99
C GLY A 565 -3.82 1.96 -29.80
N ALA A 566 -3.25 2.29 -28.63
CA ALA A 566 -1.88 1.93 -28.27
C ALA A 566 -1.67 0.41 -28.19
N THR A 567 -0.40 -0.02 -28.35
CA THR A 567 0.00 -1.42 -28.36
C THR A 567 0.05 -2.02 -26.95
N SER A 568 0.12 -3.35 -26.87
CA SER A 568 0.30 -4.05 -25.60
C SER A 568 1.57 -3.63 -24.86
N ASP A 569 2.61 -3.22 -25.58
CA ASP A 569 3.88 -2.80 -25.00
C ASP A 569 3.82 -1.39 -24.42
N ASP A 570 3.00 -0.50 -24.99
CA ASP A 570 2.74 0.83 -24.42
C ASP A 570 2.11 0.74 -23.02
N TYR A 571 1.22 -0.24 -22.78
CA TYR A 571 0.67 -0.49 -21.44
C TYR A 571 1.71 -0.99 -20.43
N LEU A 572 2.68 -1.80 -20.86
CA LEU A 572 3.80 -2.22 -20.00
C LEU A 572 4.73 -1.03 -19.70
N MET A 573 5.05 -0.23 -20.73
CA MET A 573 5.83 0.99 -20.57
C MET A 573 5.10 2.03 -19.69
N ALA A 574 3.77 2.08 -19.68
CA ALA A 574 3.01 2.94 -18.77
C ALA A 574 3.19 2.51 -17.29
N VAL A 575 3.15 1.21 -17.00
CA VAL A 575 3.45 0.68 -15.65
C VAL A 575 4.92 0.93 -15.28
N ARG A 576 5.85 0.74 -16.22
CA ARG A 576 7.28 1.02 -16.02
C ARG A 576 7.56 2.50 -15.73
N ARG A 577 7.04 3.42 -16.55
CA ARG A 577 7.17 4.88 -16.35
C ARG A 577 6.49 5.30 -15.03
N THR A 578 5.39 4.65 -14.65
CA THR A 578 4.75 4.84 -13.34
C THR A 578 5.68 4.48 -12.19
N LEU A 579 6.40 3.36 -12.25
CA LEU A 579 7.46 3.04 -11.28
C LEU A 579 8.56 4.12 -11.30
N ALA A 580 9.05 4.49 -12.48
CA ALA A 580 10.12 5.49 -12.67
C ALA A 580 9.81 6.89 -12.10
N LEU A 581 8.54 7.23 -11.97
CA LEU A 581 8.07 8.56 -11.55
C LEU A 581 7.33 8.56 -10.20
N SER A 582 7.14 7.39 -9.59
CA SER A 582 6.52 7.27 -8.27
C SER A 582 7.40 7.81 -7.13
N ARG A 583 6.79 8.51 -6.17
CA ARG A 583 7.47 9.03 -4.97
C ARG A 583 7.68 7.92 -3.94
N MET A 584 8.60 8.12 -3.00
CA MET A 584 8.82 7.22 -1.86
C MET A 584 7.61 7.11 -0.89
N THR A 585 6.54 7.89 -1.08
CA THR A 585 5.36 7.91 -0.19
C THR A 585 4.09 7.26 -0.77
N TYR A 586 3.89 7.26 -2.09
CA TYR A 586 2.66 6.76 -2.74
C TYR A 586 2.93 6.22 -4.16
N GLY A 587 2.03 5.34 -4.63
CA GLY A 587 2.03 4.75 -5.97
C GLY A 587 0.63 4.75 -6.59
N VAL A 588 0.56 4.42 -7.89
CA VAL A 588 -0.69 4.35 -8.66
C VAL A 588 -1.40 3.03 -8.41
N ARG A 589 -2.73 3.09 -8.35
CA ARG A 589 -3.63 1.95 -8.40
C ARG A 589 -4.46 2.03 -9.68
N ALA A 590 -4.20 1.14 -10.62
CA ALA A 590 -5.07 0.87 -11.76
C ALA A 590 -5.96 -0.33 -11.44
N SER A 591 -7.27 -0.18 -11.55
CA SER A 591 -8.20 -1.25 -11.16
C SER A 591 -9.42 -1.36 -12.07
N GLU A 592 -9.88 -2.59 -12.26
CA GLU A 592 -11.17 -2.90 -12.87
C GLU A 592 -12.01 -3.70 -11.87
N ARG A 593 -13.26 -3.31 -11.69
CA ARG A 593 -14.25 -3.94 -10.81
C ARG A 593 -15.50 -4.23 -11.63
N ARG A 594 -16.12 -5.37 -11.37
CA ARG A 594 -17.37 -5.80 -12.02
C ARG A 594 -18.34 -6.20 -10.93
N GLU A 595 -19.55 -5.67 -11.00
CA GLU A 595 -20.62 -5.94 -10.04
C GLU A 595 -21.80 -6.50 -10.82
N VAL A 596 -22.19 -7.73 -10.49
CA VAL A 596 -23.25 -8.48 -11.19
C VAL A 596 -24.22 -9.06 -10.17
N GLY A 597 -25.50 -8.72 -10.30
CA GLY A 597 -26.48 -8.95 -9.25
C GLY A 597 -27.92 -8.67 -9.62
N VAL A 598 -28.74 -8.56 -8.57
CA VAL A 598 -30.16 -8.18 -8.65
C VAL A 598 -30.35 -6.84 -7.97
N ASN A 599 -31.12 -5.96 -8.60
CA ASN A 599 -31.51 -4.67 -8.07
C ASN A 599 -33.04 -4.52 -8.16
N ALA A 600 -33.70 -4.44 -7.00
CA ALA A 600 -35.15 -4.39 -6.85
C ALA A 600 -35.59 -3.01 -6.36
N ASN A 601 -35.66 -2.05 -7.29
CA ASN A 601 -36.12 -0.68 -7.05
C ASN A 601 -37.60 -0.52 -7.43
N VAL A 602 -38.50 -0.93 -6.53
CA VAL A 602 -39.96 -0.96 -6.79
C VAL A 602 -40.60 0.37 -6.40
N ASN A 603 -40.49 1.36 -7.28
CA ASN A 603 -41.10 2.68 -7.09
C ASN A 603 -42.60 2.65 -7.43
N ILE A 604 -43.43 2.83 -6.41
CA ILE A 604 -44.90 2.86 -6.50
C ILE A 604 -45.34 4.31 -6.73
N LEU A 605 -46.30 4.51 -7.64
CA LEU A 605 -46.88 5.80 -8.00
C LEU A 605 -47.50 6.49 -6.77
N ALA A 606 -46.87 7.56 -6.30
CA ALA A 606 -47.33 8.39 -5.20
C ALA A 606 -48.34 9.46 -5.65
N ARG A 607 -48.25 9.93 -6.92
CA ARG A 607 -49.21 10.88 -7.49
C ARG A 607 -49.38 10.68 -9.02
N PRO A 608 -50.59 10.37 -9.52
CA PRO A 608 -50.89 10.50 -10.94
C PRO A 608 -50.96 12.00 -11.33
N GLY A 609 -50.16 12.40 -12.30
CA GLY A 609 -50.04 13.78 -12.76
C GLY A 609 -48.76 14.01 -13.57
N VAL A 610 -48.49 15.26 -13.93
CA VAL A 610 -47.18 15.70 -14.45
C VAL A 610 -46.63 16.78 -13.51
N PRO A 611 -45.43 16.62 -12.92
CA PRO A 611 -44.58 15.43 -12.99
C PRO A 611 -45.23 14.20 -12.35
N VAL A 612 -44.94 13.03 -12.91
CA VAL A 612 -45.24 11.72 -12.33
C VAL A 612 -44.30 11.53 -11.15
N LEU A 613 -44.85 11.31 -9.96
CA LEU A 613 -44.08 11.05 -8.74
C LEU A 613 -44.27 9.62 -8.28
N ALA A 614 -43.18 8.90 -8.05
CA ALA A 614 -43.17 7.56 -7.48
C ALA A 614 -42.06 7.41 -6.43
N ALA A 615 -42.26 6.54 -5.45
CA ALA A 615 -41.28 6.23 -4.42
C ALA A 615 -41.45 4.78 -3.92
N GLY A 616 -40.41 4.20 -3.33
CA GLY A 616 -40.52 2.85 -2.78
C GLY A 616 -39.23 2.27 -2.21
N PRO A 617 -39.29 1.02 -1.72
CA PRO A 617 -38.13 0.30 -1.24
C PRO A 617 -37.17 0.01 -2.39
N ALA A 618 -35.89 0.04 -2.06
CA ALA A 618 -34.79 -0.01 -3.01
C ALA A 618 -33.68 -0.92 -2.44
N LEU A 619 -33.40 -2.02 -3.14
CA LEU A 619 -32.60 -3.14 -2.64
C LEU A 619 -31.66 -3.68 -3.73
N ARG A 620 -30.34 -3.64 -3.51
CA ARG A 620 -29.33 -4.25 -4.41
C ARG A 620 -28.57 -5.36 -3.68
N LEU A 621 -28.28 -6.45 -4.38
CA LEU A 621 -27.29 -7.46 -3.97
C LEU A 621 -26.53 -7.94 -5.21
N ALA A 622 -25.21 -7.72 -5.25
CA ALA A 622 -24.36 -8.07 -6.38
C ALA A 622 -23.07 -8.77 -5.93
N GLY A 623 -22.69 -9.80 -6.67
CA GLY A 623 -21.35 -10.39 -6.60
C GLY A 623 -20.35 -9.46 -7.26
N ARG A 624 -19.21 -9.25 -6.60
CA ARG A 624 -18.16 -8.32 -7.03
C ARG A 624 -16.91 -9.11 -7.45
N PHE A 625 -16.35 -8.77 -8.59
CA PHE A 625 -15.16 -9.41 -9.16
C PHE A 625 -14.24 -8.34 -9.74
N GLY A 626 -12.94 -8.36 -9.43
CA GLY A 626 -12.04 -7.31 -9.93
C GLY A 626 -10.61 -7.76 -10.15
N ALA A 627 -9.80 -6.84 -10.66
CA ALA A 627 -8.36 -6.93 -10.76
C ALA A 627 -7.78 -5.54 -10.39
N GLU A 628 -6.62 -5.52 -9.74
CA GLU A 628 -5.95 -4.32 -9.28
C GLU A 628 -4.45 -4.50 -9.50
N VAL A 629 -3.85 -3.60 -10.29
CA VAL A 629 -2.40 -3.44 -10.44
C VAL A 629 -1.99 -2.23 -9.62
N TYR A 630 -1.01 -2.42 -8.75
CA TYR A 630 -0.39 -1.37 -7.96
C TYR A 630 1.07 -1.18 -8.37
N ALA A 631 1.50 0.06 -8.57
CA ALA A 631 2.87 0.38 -8.97
C ALA A 631 3.37 1.66 -8.28
N GLY A 632 4.41 1.55 -7.46
CA GLY A 632 5.12 2.67 -6.83
C GLY A 632 5.49 2.37 -5.39
N SER A 633 5.45 3.37 -4.50
CA SER A 633 5.67 3.15 -3.06
C SER A 633 4.36 2.91 -2.30
N ASN A 634 4.35 1.93 -1.39
CA ASN A 634 3.26 1.76 -0.41
C ASN A 634 3.55 2.43 0.96
N ALA A 635 4.54 3.32 1.02
CA ALA A 635 5.15 3.94 2.20
C ALA A 635 5.94 3.01 3.16
N LEU A 636 5.96 1.69 2.92
CA LEU A 636 6.83 0.73 3.63
C LEU A 636 8.03 0.27 2.81
N ALA A 637 7.79 0.11 1.51
CA ALA A 637 8.67 -0.44 0.50
C ALA A 637 8.24 0.07 -0.89
N GLY A 638 9.13 -0.07 -1.88
CA GLY A 638 8.70 -0.14 -3.27
C GLY A 638 7.80 -1.35 -3.48
N ALA A 639 6.83 -1.24 -4.37
CA ALA A 639 5.77 -2.21 -4.56
C ALA A 639 5.30 -2.27 -6.03
N LEU A 640 5.36 -3.47 -6.60
CA LEU A 640 4.57 -3.87 -7.76
C LEU A 640 3.63 -4.99 -7.29
N GLU A 641 2.31 -4.74 -7.23
CA GLU A 641 1.32 -5.76 -6.85
C GLU A 641 0.39 -6.08 -8.02
N VAL A 642 0.14 -7.36 -8.28
CA VAL A 642 -0.86 -7.82 -9.25
C VAL A 642 -1.88 -8.68 -8.51
N THR A 643 -3.05 -8.11 -8.23
CA THR A 643 -4.07 -8.73 -7.40
C THR A 643 -5.42 -8.89 -8.11
N THR A 644 -6.20 -9.86 -7.64
CA THR A 644 -7.55 -10.14 -8.09
C THR A 644 -8.51 -10.02 -6.92
N GLN A 645 -9.67 -9.40 -7.16
CA GLN A 645 -10.68 -9.15 -6.14
C GLN A 645 -11.91 -10.05 -6.35
N ARG A 646 -12.52 -10.49 -5.25
CA ARG A 646 -13.80 -11.20 -5.18
C ARG A 646 -14.60 -10.70 -3.97
N GLY A 647 -15.92 -10.63 -4.05
CA GLY A 647 -16.70 -10.03 -2.99
C GLY A 647 -18.21 -10.03 -3.22
N VAL A 648 -18.91 -9.31 -2.34
CA VAL A 648 -20.35 -9.03 -2.41
C VAL A 648 -20.55 -7.58 -1.99
N THR A 649 -21.32 -6.82 -2.77
CA THR A 649 -21.88 -5.53 -2.39
C THR A 649 -23.39 -5.67 -2.22
N GLY A 650 -23.96 -4.98 -1.25
CA GLY A 650 -25.40 -4.85 -1.12
C GLY A 650 -25.79 -3.51 -0.54
N TRP A 651 -26.96 -3.00 -0.92
CA TRP A 651 -27.53 -1.82 -0.28
C TRP A 651 -29.05 -1.91 -0.11
N ALA A 652 -29.55 -1.27 0.93
CA ALA A 652 -30.98 -1.26 1.27
C ALA A 652 -31.43 0.11 1.77
N GLY A 653 -32.42 0.70 1.12
CA GLY A 653 -32.95 2.03 1.44
C GLY A 653 -34.24 2.37 0.72
N LEU A 654 -34.44 3.66 0.48
CA LEU A 654 -35.58 4.21 -0.26
C LEU A 654 -35.10 4.86 -1.56
N SER A 655 -35.91 4.75 -2.61
CA SER A 655 -35.75 5.53 -3.84
C SER A 655 -37.00 6.36 -4.14
N GLY A 656 -36.81 7.42 -4.91
CA GLY A 656 -37.88 8.25 -5.45
C GLY A 656 -37.56 8.68 -6.89
N VAL A 657 -38.60 8.86 -7.71
CA VAL A 657 -38.48 9.29 -9.11
C VAL A 657 -39.55 10.33 -9.42
N ALA A 658 -39.10 11.47 -9.94
CA ALA A 658 -39.91 12.49 -10.59
C ALA A 658 -39.67 12.45 -12.11
N SER A 659 -40.72 12.33 -12.92
CA SER A 659 -40.62 12.19 -14.37
C SER A 659 -41.64 13.07 -15.08
N TRP A 660 -41.21 13.83 -16.10
CA TRP A 660 -42.09 14.71 -16.88
C TRP A 660 -41.84 14.55 -18.38
N THR A 661 -42.89 14.62 -19.18
CA THR A 661 -42.85 14.48 -20.64
C THR A 661 -43.70 15.58 -21.24
N PRO A 662 -43.14 16.78 -21.48
CA PRO A 662 -43.91 17.93 -21.95
C PRO A 662 -44.23 17.85 -23.44
N THR A 663 -43.54 16.99 -24.21
CA THR A 663 -43.84 16.74 -25.63
C THR A 663 -43.78 15.24 -25.95
N LYS A 664 -44.26 14.82 -27.11
CA LYS A 664 -44.14 13.42 -27.56
C LYS A 664 -42.68 12.99 -27.79
N TRP A 665 -41.80 13.94 -28.09
CA TRP A 665 -40.40 13.74 -28.53
C TRP A 665 -39.35 14.04 -27.45
N PHE A 666 -39.70 14.72 -26.35
CA PHE A 666 -38.79 15.03 -25.24
C PHE A 666 -39.40 14.68 -23.87
N GLY A 667 -38.56 14.27 -22.92
CA GLY A 667 -38.93 14.12 -21.52
C GLY A 667 -37.72 14.19 -20.58
N GLY A 668 -37.94 14.75 -19.39
CA GLY A 668 -36.95 14.82 -18.31
C GLY A 668 -37.31 13.90 -17.15
N SER A 669 -36.32 13.53 -16.36
CA SER A 669 -36.52 12.86 -15.07
C SER A 669 -35.43 13.20 -14.08
N VAL A 670 -35.78 13.27 -12.80
CA VAL A 670 -34.84 13.22 -11.68
C VAL A 670 -35.20 12.01 -10.83
N ALA A 671 -34.24 11.12 -10.61
CA ALA A 671 -34.33 10.04 -9.63
C ALA A 671 -33.42 10.37 -8.45
N GLY A 672 -33.73 9.85 -7.26
CA GLY A 672 -32.86 9.94 -6.10
C GLY A 672 -32.96 8.73 -5.19
N THR A 673 -31.87 8.42 -4.51
CA THR A 673 -31.78 7.39 -3.47
C THR A 673 -31.51 8.05 -2.13
N LEU A 674 -32.40 7.83 -1.16
CA LEU A 674 -32.36 8.47 0.15
C LEU A 674 -31.94 7.45 1.20
N LEU A 675 -30.78 7.71 1.81
CA LEU A 675 -30.25 6.99 2.97
C LEU A 675 -30.13 5.45 2.84
N PRO A 676 -29.88 4.83 1.66
CA PRO A 676 -29.56 3.41 1.62
C PRO A 676 -28.32 3.08 2.45
N VAL A 677 -28.46 2.11 3.35
CA VAL A 677 -27.32 1.50 4.04
C VAL A 677 -26.59 0.64 3.02
N VAL A 678 -25.33 0.97 2.74
CA VAL A 678 -24.43 0.24 1.85
C VAL A 678 -23.52 -0.64 2.69
N ALA A 679 -23.34 -1.90 2.28
CA ALA A 679 -22.44 -2.85 2.92
C ALA A 679 -21.68 -3.65 1.86
N ASP A 680 -20.36 -3.49 1.84
CA ASP A 680 -19.44 -4.20 0.94
C ASP A 680 -18.51 -5.13 1.72
N TYR A 681 -18.31 -6.33 1.19
CA TYR A 681 -17.18 -7.19 1.52
C TYR A 681 -16.41 -7.51 0.24
N THR A 682 -15.08 -7.31 0.24
CA THR A 682 -14.19 -7.72 -0.86
C THR A 682 -12.94 -8.37 -0.29
N SER A 683 -12.60 -9.59 -0.70
CA SER A 683 -11.25 -10.15 -0.55
C SER A 683 -10.40 -9.88 -1.78
N SER A 684 -9.08 -9.82 -1.59
CA SER A 684 -8.08 -9.62 -2.64
C SER A 684 -6.98 -10.66 -2.51
N GLU A 685 -6.59 -11.29 -3.62
CA GLU A 685 -5.55 -12.34 -3.69
C GLU A 685 -4.66 -12.09 -4.91
N GLY A 686 -3.34 -12.09 -4.73
CA GLY A 686 -2.38 -11.76 -5.77
C GLY A 686 -0.93 -12.09 -5.41
N ALA A 687 0.00 -11.57 -6.20
CA ALA A 687 1.43 -11.58 -5.90
C ALA A 687 1.98 -10.15 -5.88
N ALA A 688 3.11 -9.95 -5.22
CA ALA A 688 3.85 -8.70 -5.23
C ALA A 688 5.36 -8.90 -5.27
N ILE A 689 6.02 -7.90 -5.82
CA ILE A 689 7.45 -7.63 -5.63
C ILE A 689 7.58 -6.43 -4.69
N ARG A 690 8.43 -6.57 -3.69
CA ARG A 690 8.77 -5.55 -2.70
C ARG A 690 10.24 -5.14 -2.85
N THR A 691 10.54 -3.85 -2.75
CA THR A 691 11.93 -3.37 -2.64
C THR A 691 12.15 -2.53 -1.37
N ARG A 692 13.21 -2.85 -0.61
CA ARG A 692 13.56 -2.16 0.65
C ARG A 692 13.89 -0.70 0.39
N PHE A 693 13.50 0.20 1.30
CA PHE A 693 14.07 1.55 1.35
C PHE A 693 15.41 1.55 2.09
N THR A 694 16.50 1.87 1.41
CA THR A 694 17.84 1.95 1.98
C THR A 694 17.99 3.26 2.77
N PRO A 695 18.50 3.26 4.01
CA PRO A 695 18.94 4.50 4.66
C PRO A 695 20.06 5.17 3.84
N GLY A 696 19.98 6.48 3.63
CA GLY A 696 20.95 7.24 2.85
C GLY A 696 20.64 7.34 1.35
N ASP A 697 20.13 6.28 0.72
CA ASP A 697 19.63 6.30 -0.66
C ASP A 697 18.12 6.02 -0.71
N LEU A 698 17.34 7.09 -0.82
CA LEU A 698 15.87 7.04 -0.85
C LEU A 698 15.29 6.71 -2.23
N GLU A 699 16.12 6.45 -3.25
CA GLU A 699 15.71 6.17 -4.62
C GLU A 699 16.21 4.81 -5.14
N SER A 700 17.16 4.16 -4.45
CA SER A 700 17.65 2.78 -4.70
C SER A 700 16.52 1.80 -4.98
N TRP A 701 15.49 1.79 -4.15
CA TRP A 701 14.30 0.94 -4.23
C TRP A 701 13.62 1.00 -5.61
N ARG A 702 13.65 2.17 -6.25
CA ARG A 702 13.03 2.41 -7.56
C ARG A 702 13.91 1.82 -8.66
N THR A 703 15.22 2.01 -8.57
CA THR A 703 16.19 1.42 -9.49
C THR A 703 16.13 -0.11 -9.45
N THR A 704 16.07 -0.71 -8.25
CA THR A 704 15.89 -2.16 -8.09
C THR A 704 14.53 -2.65 -8.62
N LEU A 705 13.45 -1.91 -8.36
CA LEU A 705 12.09 -2.32 -8.78
C LEU A 705 11.88 -2.15 -10.30
N LEU A 706 12.50 -1.15 -10.92
CA LEU A 706 12.60 -1.01 -12.37
C LEU A 706 13.43 -2.15 -12.96
N GLY A 707 14.63 -2.40 -12.46
CA GLY A 707 15.46 -3.50 -12.95
C GLY A 707 14.79 -4.87 -12.84
N ALA A 708 13.90 -5.07 -11.86
CA ALA A 708 13.10 -6.28 -11.69
C ALA A 708 11.90 -6.35 -12.66
N PHE A 709 11.24 -5.22 -12.92
CA PHE A 709 10.22 -5.11 -13.97
C PHE A 709 10.85 -5.41 -15.35
N ASP A 710 12.00 -4.81 -15.61
CA ASP A 710 12.70 -4.88 -16.89
C ASP A 710 13.22 -6.29 -17.16
N SER A 711 13.79 -6.98 -16.15
CA SER A 711 14.17 -8.38 -16.28
C SER A 711 12.96 -9.30 -16.50
N MET A 712 11.87 -9.15 -15.73
CA MET A 712 10.68 -9.99 -15.89
C MET A 712 10.04 -9.90 -17.26
N TYR A 713 9.90 -8.68 -17.80
CA TYR A 713 9.15 -8.43 -19.02
C TYR A 713 10.05 -8.21 -20.25
N GLY A 714 11.37 -8.34 -20.12
CA GLY A 714 12.34 -8.24 -21.21
C GLY A 714 12.54 -6.83 -21.76
N VAL A 715 12.38 -5.80 -20.93
CA VAL A 715 12.47 -4.39 -21.38
C VAL A 715 13.93 -3.97 -21.50
N THR A 716 14.35 -3.60 -22.71
CA THR A 716 15.66 -3.00 -22.99
C THR A 716 15.48 -1.56 -23.44
N GLU A 717 16.02 -0.60 -22.68
CA GLU A 717 16.09 0.79 -23.15
C GLU A 717 17.11 0.93 -24.28
N ALA A 718 16.75 1.66 -25.33
CA ALA A 718 17.66 1.92 -26.44
C ALA A 718 18.71 2.97 -26.04
N ALA A 719 19.98 2.67 -26.30
CA ALA A 719 21.13 3.49 -25.89
C ALA A 719 21.21 4.89 -26.56
N ASN A 720 20.30 5.22 -27.47
CA ASN A 720 20.26 6.50 -28.19
C ASN A 720 19.01 7.32 -27.78
N PRO A 721 19.16 8.59 -27.36
CA PRO A 721 18.03 9.46 -27.06
C PRO A 721 17.03 9.54 -28.23
N GLY A 722 15.77 9.19 -27.97
CA GLY A 722 14.69 9.19 -28.96
C GLY A 722 14.47 7.87 -29.71
N ALA A 723 15.24 6.83 -29.45
CA ALA A 723 14.91 5.48 -29.89
C ALA A 723 13.93 4.80 -28.90
N HIS A 724 13.00 3.99 -29.41
CA HIS A 724 12.03 3.27 -28.59
C HIS A 724 12.69 2.09 -27.85
N ALA A 725 12.24 1.81 -26.62
CA ALA A 725 12.63 0.59 -25.91
C ALA A 725 12.05 -0.66 -26.59
N THR A 726 12.80 -1.76 -26.57
CA THR A 726 12.36 -3.07 -27.09
C THR A 726 11.90 -3.95 -25.93
N ILE A 727 10.88 -4.79 -26.15
CA ILE A 727 10.32 -5.67 -25.12
C ILE A 727 10.34 -7.13 -25.61
N GLU A 728 11.24 -7.94 -25.04
CA GLU A 728 11.32 -9.38 -25.28
C GLU A 728 10.45 -10.14 -24.26
N ARG A 729 9.15 -10.17 -24.53
CA ARG A 729 8.14 -10.75 -23.64
C ARG A 729 8.45 -12.23 -23.30
N PRO A 730 8.42 -12.65 -22.02
CA PRO A 730 8.57 -14.05 -21.65
C PRO A 730 7.40 -14.88 -22.21
N ALA A 731 7.68 -16.12 -22.61
CA ALA A 731 6.68 -17.01 -23.20
C ALA A 731 5.64 -17.51 -22.17
N ASP A 732 6.06 -17.70 -20.92
CA ASP A 732 5.23 -18.21 -19.83
C ASP A 732 5.66 -17.68 -18.44
N ALA A 733 4.94 -18.14 -17.41
CA ALA A 733 5.15 -17.76 -16.02
C ALA A 733 6.46 -18.27 -15.42
N ALA A 734 7.02 -19.37 -15.93
CA ALA A 734 8.30 -19.90 -15.48
C ALA A 734 9.45 -19.02 -16.02
N THR A 735 9.46 -18.79 -17.34
CA THR A 735 10.38 -17.88 -18.04
C THR A 735 10.45 -16.50 -17.38
N LEU A 736 9.30 -15.95 -16.97
CA LEU A 736 9.21 -14.66 -16.27
C LEU A 736 9.93 -14.67 -14.90
N LEU A 737 9.81 -15.77 -14.15
CA LEU A 737 10.46 -15.93 -12.84
C LEU A 737 11.94 -16.28 -12.97
N ASP A 738 12.32 -17.07 -13.98
CA ASP A 738 13.71 -17.40 -14.28
C ASP A 738 14.49 -16.14 -14.71
N ASN A 739 13.91 -15.29 -15.55
CA ASN A 739 14.50 -13.99 -15.90
C ASN A 739 14.68 -13.07 -14.67
N LEU A 740 13.70 -13.06 -13.75
CA LEU A 740 13.80 -12.32 -12.49
C LEU A 740 14.91 -12.88 -11.59
N ALA A 741 15.00 -14.21 -11.46
CA ALA A 741 16.04 -14.87 -10.69
C ALA A 741 17.44 -14.66 -11.30
N ALA A 742 17.56 -14.71 -12.63
CA ALA A 742 18.82 -14.49 -13.36
C ALA A 742 19.49 -13.17 -13.00
N THR A 743 18.69 -12.10 -12.82
CA THR A 743 19.20 -10.76 -12.51
C THR A 743 19.17 -10.42 -11.01
N HIS A 744 18.20 -10.95 -10.25
CA HIS A 744 17.90 -10.49 -8.88
C HIS A 744 17.95 -11.56 -7.78
N ALA A 745 18.35 -12.80 -8.07
CA ALA A 745 18.57 -13.82 -7.03
C ALA A 745 19.55 -13.32 -5.95
N THR A 746 20.61 -12.60 -6.32
CA THR A 746 21.59 -11.99 -5.39
C THR A 746 21.31 -10.52 -5.05
N ALA A 747 20.13 -9.97 -5.37
CA ALA A 747 19.77 -8.59 -5.02
C ALA A 747 19.08 -8.54 -3.65
N PRO A 748 19.74 -8.09 -2.56
CA PRO A 748 19.26 -8.31 -1.20
C PRO A 748 18.04 -7.46 -0.81
N ASP A 749 17.83 -6.34 -1.49
CA ASP A 749 16.71 -5.45 -1.25
C ASP A 749 15.41 -5.90 -1.94
N LEU A 750 15.44 -6.95 -2.77
CA LEU A 750 14.28 -7.46 -3.49
C LEU A 750 13.65 -8.69 -2.83
N SER A 751 12.33 -8.64 -2.68
CA SER A 751 11.50 -9.72 -2.13
C SER A 751 10.29 -10.01 -3.03
N ILE A 752 9.92 -11.28 -3.13
CA ILE A 752 8.71 -11.75 -3.81
C ILE A 752 7.78 -12.43 -2.81
N GLY A 753 6.47 -12.36 -3.01
CA GLY A 753 5.51 -13.03 -2.13
C GLY A 753 4.05 -12.94 -2.60
N ARG A 754 3.18 -13.77 -2.01
CA ARG A 754 1.73 -13.71 -2.22
C ARG A 754 1.10 -12.64 -1.34
N VAL A 755 0.19 -11.84 -1.89
CA VAL A 755 -0.59 -10.82 -1.16
C VAL A 755 -2.00 -11.31 -0.94
N ALA A 756 -2.49 -11.24 0.29
CA ALA A 756 -3.91 -11.45 0.60
C ALA A 756 -4.50 -10.32 1.45
N GLY A 757 -5.75 -9.97 1.18
CA GLY A 757 -6.41 -8.87 1.85
C GLY A 757 -7.92 -9.02 1.91
N SER A 758 -8.53 -8.17 2.74
CA SER A 758 -9.97 -7.95 2.77
C SER A 758 -10.30 -6.50 3.10
N THR A 759 -11.37 -6.01 2.49
CA THR A 759 -11.96 -4.70 2.75
C THR A 759 -13.42 -4.89 3.10
N VAL A 760 -13.84 -4.26 4.20
CA VAL A 760 -15.24 -4.22 4.65
C VAL A 760 -15.66 -2.76 4.73
N ASN A 761 -16.67 -2.37 3.96
CA ASN A 761 -17.25 -1.02 4.04
C ASN A 761 -18.69 -1.13 4.56
N VAL A 762 -19.06 -0.24 5.46
CA VAL A 762 -20.44 -0.01 5.89
C VAL A 762 -20.67 1.50 5.91
N GLY A 763 -21.74 1.95 5.28
CA GLY A 763 -22.00 3.37 5.11
C GLY A 763 -23.42 3.68 4.66
N MET A 764 -23.61 4.93 4.25
CA MET A 764 -24.85 5.43 3.69
C MET A 764 -24.52 6.21 2.41
N SER A 765 -25.33 6.11 1.37
CA SER A 765 -25.20 6.99 0.21
C SER A 765 -26.43 7.89 0.01
N LEU A 766 -26.25 8.94 -0.76
CA LEU A 766 -27.25 9.90 -1.19
C LEU A 766 -27.00 10.18 -2.67
N GLY A 767 -27.85 9.64 -3.52
CA GLY A 767 -27.74 9.80 -4.98
C GLY A 767 -28.84 10.71 -5.53
N ALA A 768 -28.47 11.58 -6.48
CA ALA A 768 -29.40 12.35 -7.29
C ALA A 768 -28.99 12.26 -8.77
N THR A 769 -29.88 11.75 -9.62
CA THR A 769 -29.62 11.45 -11.04
C THR A 769 -30.64 12.14 -11.93
N GLY A 770 -30.20 13.17 -12.67
CA GLY A 770 -30.97 13.80 -13.73
C GLY A 770 -30.77 13.11 -15.08
N ALA A 771 -31.81 13.09 -15.92
CA ALA A 771 -31.71 12.65 -17.31
C ALA A 771 -32.65 13.46 -18.23
N ALA A 772 -32.12 13.88 -19.38
CA ALA A 772 -32.84 14.59 -20.44
C ALA A 772 -32.88 13.70 -21.70
N ARG A 773 -34.09 13.30 -22.09
CA ARG A 773 -34.33 12.17 -23.01
C ARG A 773 -35.08 12.60 -24.25
N PHE A 774 -34.65 12.07 -25.40
CA PHE A 774 -35.23 12.33 -26.71
C PHE A 774 -35.75 11.04 -27.34
N ARG A 775 -36.74 11.16 -28.22
CA ARG A 775 -37.20 10.09 -29.11
C ARG A 775 -36.81 10.43 -30.54
N ASP A 776 -36.16 9.52 -31.25
CA ASP A 776 -36.03 9.61 -32.70
C ASP A 776 -37.44 9.62 -33.35
N PRO A 777 -37.80 10.66 -34.13
CA PRO A 777 -39.08 10.70 -34.85
C PRO A 777 -39.34 9.51 -35.79
N ARG A 778 -38.29 8.79 -36.22
CA ARG A 778 -38.38 7.64 -37.14
C ARG A 778 -38.45 6.29 -36.42
N ALA A 779 -38.08 6.22 -35.14
CA ALA A 779 -38.16 4.99 -34.36
C ALA A 779 -39.62 4.62 -34.09
N LYS A 780 -40.06 3.43 -34.55
CA LYS A 780 -41.38 2.88 -34.22
C LYS A 780 -41.49 2.57 -32.73
N ASP A 781 -40.40 2.09 -32.12
CA ASP A 781 -40.32 1.83 -30.70
C ASP A 781 -40.47 3.11 -29.85
N THR A 782 -40.83 2.88 -28.59
CA THR A 782 -41.12 3.93 -27.60
C THR A 782 -39.95 4.18 -26.64
N THR A 783 -38.88 3.40 -26.77
CA THR A 783 -37.57 3.59 -26.12
C THR A 783 -37.03 5.00 -26.37
N ARG A 784 -36.49 5.63 -25.33
CA ARG A 784 -35.87 6.96 -25.41
C ARG A 784 -34.43 6.91 -24.95
N GLY A 785 -33.52 7.42 -25.77
CA GLY A 785 -32.12 7.68 -25.40
C GLY A 785 -31.94 9.12 -24.94
N GLY A 786 -30.91 9.40 -24.14
CA GLY A 786 -30.67 10.75 -23.64
C GLY A 786 -29.38 10.90 -22.86
N ILE A 787 -29.02 12.15 -22.60
CA ILE A 787 -27.93 12.47 -21.68
C ILE A 787 -28.42 12.35 -20.23
N SER A 788 -27.57 11.84 -19.34
CA SER A 788 -27.78 11.83 -17.91
C SER A 788 -26.59 12.44 -17.17
N GLY A 789 -26.87 12.94 -15.97
CA GLY A 789 -25.86 13.38 -15.02
C GLY A 789 -26.28 12.95 -13.61
N ALA A 790 -25.33 12.44 -12.83
CA ALA A 790 -25.57 12.03 -11.45
C ALA A 790 -24.56 12.68 -10.50
N ILE A 791 -25.04 13.00 -9.30
CA ILE A 791 -24.21 13.37 -8.15
C ILE A 791 -24.50 12.32 -7.08
N THR A 792 -23.46 11.63 -6.61
CA THR A 792 -23.60 10.61 -5.55
C THR A 792 -22.61 10.89 -4.43
N GLN A 793 -23.15 11.29 -3.28
CA GLN A 793 -22.38 11.40 -2.05
C GLN A 793 -22.45 10.06 -1.31
N THR A 794 -21.32 9.53 -0.85
CA THR A 794 -21.24 8.28 -0.08
C THR A 794 -20.45 8.49 1.21
N VAL A 795 -21.17 8.44 2.33
CA VAL A 795 -20.64 8.54 3.69
C VAL A 795 -20.37 7.13 4.20
N THR A 796 -19.15 6.64 4.01
CA THR A 796 -18.67 5.39 4.59
C THR A 796 -18.43 5.59 6.08
N ALA A 797 -19.43 5.31 6.90
CA ALA A 797 -19.38 5.43 8.36
C ALA A 797 -18.33 4.51 9.02
N PHE A 798 -17.99 3.39 8.36
CA PHE A 798 -16.95 2.46 8.77
C PHE A 798 -16.35 1.75 7.56
N SER A 799 -15.07 1.99 7.26
CA SER A 799 -14.25 1.15 6.39
C SER A 799 -13.22 0.43 7.24
N ARG A 800 -12.93 -0.82 6.89
CA ARG A 800 -11.79 -1.58 7.41
C ARG A 800 -11.12 -2.34 6.28
N ARG A 801 -9.94 -1.88 5.87
CA ARG A 801 -9.05 -2.60 4.94
C ARG A 801 -7.93 -3.29 5.72
N ARG A 802 -7.62 -4.53 5.31
CA ARG A 802 -6.40 -5.25 5.65
C ARG A 802 -5.78 -5.77 4.35
N ALA A 803 -4.50 -5.54 4.13
CA ALA A 803 -3.69 -6.27 3.17
C ALA A 803 -2.47 -6.82 3.92
N LYS A 804 -2.09 -8.08 3.69
CA LYS A 804 -0.94 -8.73 4.30
C LYS A 804 -0.24 -9.59 3.25
N ASP A 805 1.07 -9.46 3.16
CA ASP A 805 1.90 -10.42 2.45
C ASP A 805 1.91 -11.73 3.25
N GLN A 806 1.55 -12.85 2.62
CA GLN A 806 1.51 -14.16 3.27
C GLN A 806 2.94 -14.62 3.58
N ASP A 807 3.76 -14.56 2.54
CA ASP A 807 5.16 -15.01 2.42
C ASP A 807 6.03 -13.82 1.95
N GLY A 808 7.36 -13.98 1.92
CA GLY A 808 8.31 -12.94 1.51
C GLY A 808 9.27 -12.52 2.63
N GLY A 809 10.50 -12.17 2.26
CA GLY A 809 11.51 -11.61 3.18
C GLY A 809 11.18 -10.19 3.67
N LEU A 810 10.51 -9.39 2.83
CA LEU A 810 9.99 -8.05 3.15
C LEU A 810 8.46 -8.09 3.30
N GLY A 811 7.96 -8.73 4.36
CA GLY A 811 6.52 -8.92 4.58
C GLY A 811 5.81 -7.65 5.06
N THR A 812 4.87 -7.12 4.29
CA THR A 812 4.06 -5.94 4.66
C THR A 812 2.67 -6.31 5.19
N LEU A 813 2.14 -5.47 6.08
CA LEU A 813 0.79 -5.52 6.65
C LEU A 813 0.22 -4.10 6.71
N VAL A 814 -0.67 -3.76 5.78
CA VAL A 814 -1.42 -2.49 5.78
C VAL A 814 -2.79 -2.71 6.42
N MET A 815 -3.13 -1.91 7.43
CA MET A 815 -4.41 -1.96 8.13
C MET A 815 -4.98 -0.55 8.33
N ASN A 816 -6.17 -0.31 7.80
CA ASN A 816 -6.89 0.96 7.83
C ASN A 816 -8.24 0.78 8.53
N SER A 817 -8.70 1.79 9.26
CA SER A 817 -9.96 1.76 10.02
C SER A 817 -10.65 3.14 10.03
N ASN A 818 -11.05 3.62 8.85
CA ASN A 818 -11.46 5.00 8.65
C ASN A 818 -12.98 5.17 8.44
N SER A 819 -13.46 6.40 8.54
CA SER A 819 -14.74 6.87 8.04
C SER A 819 -14.50 7.93 6.96
N ASN A 820 -15.11 7.75 5.79
CA ASN A 820 -14.75 8.46 4.55
C ASN A 820 -16.00 9.03 3.88
N THR A 821 -15.98 10.31 3.48
CA THR A 821 -17.06 10.91 2.66
C THR A 821 -16.56 11.15 1.24
N ASN A 822 -17.04 10.35 0.28
CA ASN A 822 -16.78 10.53 -1.15
C ASN A 822 -17.92 11.33 -1.79
N THR A 823 -17.60 12.11 -2.84
CA THR A 823 -18.62 12.67 -3.76
C THR A 823 -18.19 12.38 -5.19
N SER A 824 -18.97 11.59 -5.93
CA SER A 824 -18.77 11.43 -7.37
C SER A 824 -19.75 12.27 -8.17
N VAL A 825 -19.26 12.87 -9.25
CA VAL A 825 -20.09 13.52 -10.28
C VAL A 825 -19.86 12.76 -11.58
N SER A 826 -20.95 12.28 -12.20
CA SER A 826 -20.88 11.53 -13.46
C SER A 826 -21.76 12.14 -14.54
N GLY A 827 -21.31 12.03 -15.78
CA GLY A 827 -22.06 12.37 -16.99
C GLY A 827 -22.10 11.17 -17.92
N GLY A 828 -23.23 10.94 -18.61
CA GLY A 828 -23.40 9.71 -19.37
C GLY A 828 -24.55 9.68 -20.37
N VAL A 829 -24.70 8.51 -20.98
CA VAL A 829 -25.81 8.16 -21.87
C VAL A 829 -26.74 7.22 -21.12
N SER A 830 -28.02 7.57 -21.09
CA SER A 830 -29.09 6.78 -20.49
C SER A 830 -30.13 6.36 -21.52
N VAL A 831 -30.74 5.21 -21.26
CA VAL A 831 -31.92 4.73 -21.97
C VAL A 831 -33.05 4.50 -20.97
N ALA A 832 -34.27 4.81 -21.37
CA ALA A 832 -35.48 4.47 -20.63
C ALA A 832 -36.36 3.52 -21.46
N PRO A 833 -36.86 2.41 -20.89
CA PRO A 833 -38.02 1.72 -21.45
C PRO A 833 -39.23 2.67 -21.44
N PRO A 834 -40.28 2.41 -22.24
CA PRO A 834 -41.50 3.19 -22.18
C PRO A 834 -42.07 3.25 -20.76
N ALA A 835 -42.41 4.45 -20.31
CA ALA A 835 -43.45 4.63 -19.30
C ALA A 835 -44.78 4.23 -19.97
N SER A 836 -45.11 2.93 -19.89
CA SER A 836 -46.24 2.36 -20.61
C SER A 836 -47.56 2.88 -20.03
N GLY A 837 -48.42 3.44 -20.88
CA GLY A 837 -49.79 3.80 -20.54
C GLY A 837 -50.70 2.57 -20.41
N THR A 838 -50.23 1.54 -19.70
CA THR A 838 -50.86 0.23 -19.57
C THR A 838 -51.82 0.20 -18.40
N THR A 839 -53.00 -0.38 -18.63
CA THR A 839 -54.13 -0.47 -17.68
C THR A 839 -53.88 -1.39 -16.46
N TYR A 840 -52.63 -1.74 -16.19
CA TYR A 840 -52.21 -2.63 -15.10
C TYR A 840 -50.87 -2.14 -14.53
N GLY A 841 -50.84 -1.86 -13.22
CA GLY A 841 -49.61 -1.61 -12.45
C GLY A 841 -49.24 -0.13 -12.26
N SER A 842 -49.24 0.32 -11.01
CA SER A 842 -48.86 1.67 -10.57
C SER A 842 -47.35 1.84 -10.37
N ALA A 843 -46.53 1.39 -11.32
CA ALA A 843 -45.06 1.37 -11.21
C ALA A 843 -44.38 2.39 -12.14
N VAL A 844 -43.25 2.96 -11.70
CA VAL A 844 -42.42 3.88 -12.50
C VAL A 844 -40.95 3.47 -12.42
N PHE A 845 -40.28 3.38 -13.57
CA PHE A 845 -38.89 2.90 -13.63
C PHE A 845 -37.87 4.05 -13.66
N THR A 846 -36.72 3.83 -13.02
CA THR A 846 -35.54 4.71 -13.07
C THR A 846 -34.92 4.73 -14.48
N PRO A 847 -34.18 5.80 -14.87
CA PRO A 847 -33.29 5.73 -16.03
C PRO A 847 -32.28 4.57 -15.89
N ILE A 848 -31.99 3.88 -16.99
CA ILE A 848 -30.87 2.95 -17.07
C ILE A 848 -29.71 3.73 -17.67
N ASN A 849 -28.68 4.06 -16.88
CA ASN A 849 -27.41 4.51 -17.44
C ASN A 849 -26.75 3.33 -18.16
N LEU A 850 -26.26 3.55 -19.39
CA LEU A 850 -25.54 2.54 -20.18
C LEU A 850 -24.03 2.74 -20.12
N LEU A 851 -23.60 4.01 -20.21
CA LEU A 851 -22.23 4.47 -20.18
C LEU A 851 -22.18 5.78 -19.41
N SER A 852 -21.25 5.94 -18.47
CA SER A 852 -20.98 7.21 -17.81
C SER A 852 -19.51 7.34 -17.41
N ALA A 853 -18.90 8.49 -17.71
CA ALA A 853 -17.63 8.89 -17.14
C ALA A 853 -17.89 9.64 -15.83
N SER A 854 -16.98 9.51 -14.85
CA SER A 854 -17.13 10.16 -13.54
C SER A 854 -15.79 10.62 -12.96
N ALA A 855 -15.80 11.86 -12.47
CA ALA A 855 -14.76 12.33 -11.56
C ALA A 855 -15.17 11.93 -10.14
N VAL A 856 -14.26 11.26 -9.42
CA VAL A 856 -14.47 10.93 -8.01
C VAL A 856 -13.71 11.96 -7.19
N MET A 857 -14.43 12.84 -6.49
CA MET A 857 -13.85 13.61 -5.40
C MET A 857 -13.67 12.64 -4.23
N LEU A 858 -12.45 12.13 -4.15
CA LEU A 858 -12.00 11.12 -3.18
C LEU A 858 -11.89 11.74 -1.77
N PRO A 859 -11.88 10.91 -0.72
CA PRO A 859 -12.64 11.26 0.46
C PRO A 859 -11.85 12.09 1.47
N VAL A 860 -12.57 13.07 2.03
CA VAL A 860 -12.37 13.52 3.40
C VAL A 860 -12.40 12.28 4.31
N SER A 861 -11.24 11.93 4.89
CA SER A 861 -11.02 10.67 5.61
C SER A 861 -10.63 10.92 7.06
N ARG A 862 -11.33 10.27 7.99
CA ARG A 862 -11.02 10.33 9.43
C ARG A 862 -10.75 8.94 9.95
N GLY A 863 -9.62 8.73 10.61
CA GLY A 863 -9.29 7.43 11.21
C GLY A 863 -7.80 7.23 11.43
N GLY A 864 -7.29 6.11 10.95
CA GLY A 864 -5.86 5.87 10.93
C GLY A 864 -5.46 4.60 10.20
N THR A 865 -4.29 4.66 9.57
CA THR A 865 -3.69 3.58 8.80
C THR A 865 -2.39 3.14 9.46
N LEU A 866 -2.40 1.98 10.10
CA LEU A 866 -1.17 1.26 10.40
C LEU A 866 -0.59 0.69 9.11
N ARG A 867 0.71 0.90 8.90
CA ARG A 867 1.51 0.12 7.97
C ARG A 867 2.65 -0.51 8.76
N PHE A 868 2.58 -1.82 8.91
CA PHE A 868 3.57 -2.61 9.62
C PHE A 868 4.41 -3.38 8.60
N SER A 869 5.73 -3.33 8.73
CA SER A 869 6.69 -3.99 7.84
C SER A 869 7.60 -4.90 8.65
N MET A 870 7.84 -6.10 8.13
CA MET A 870 8.88 -7.00 8.62
C MET A 870 9.96 -7.17 7.56
N ASP A 871 11.20 -7.26 8.00
CA ASP A 871 12.39 -7.48 7.20
C ASP A 871 13.18 -8.62 7.85
N ASN A 872 13.34 -9.74 7.14
CA ASN A 872 14.00 -10.96 7.65
C ASN A 872 13.43 -11.46 9.00
N GLY A 873 12.14 -11.19 9.27
CA GLY A 873 11.45 -11.55 10.51
C GLY A 873 11.71 -10.62 11.72
N LYS A 874 12.38 -9.48 11.52
CA LYS A 874 12.43 -8.33 12.46
C LYS A 874 11.45 -7.26 12.02
N VAL A 875 11.01 -6.37 12.91
CA VAL A 875 10.18 -5.20 12.59
C VAL A 875 11.04 -4.16 11.88
N ALA A 876 10.67 -3.78 10.66
CA ALA A 876 11.46 -2.84 9.87
C ALA A 876 11.23 -1.38 10.32
N PRO A 877 12.24 -0.49 10.22
CA PRO A 877 12.14 0.92 10.62
C PRO A 877 11.22 1.76 9.71
N THR A 878 10.66 1.16 8.65
CA THR A 878 9.60 1.76 7.83
C THR A 878 8.20 1.56 8.44
N THR A 879 8.06 0.80 9.54
CA THR A 879 6.79 0.62 10.26
C THR A 879 6.28 1.94 10.81
N VAL A 880 5.08 2.33 10.38
CA VAL A 880 4.47 3.65 10.61
C VAL A 880 2.98 3.53 10.94
N TYR A 881 2.46 4.53 11.63
CA TYR A 881 1.03 4.72 11.84
C TYR A 881 0.65 6.13 11.38
N ASP A 882 -0.38 6.22 10.54
CA ASP A 882 -0.94 7.51 10.12
C ASP A 882 -2.19 7.82 10.95
N HIS A 883 -2.20 8.99 11.60
CA HIS A 883 -3.42 9.63 12.10
C HIS A 883 -4.05 10.42 10.95
N GLU A 884 -5.30 10.13 10.59
CA GLU A 884 -5.99 10.74 9.44
C GLU A 884 -7.16 11.63 9.90
N PHE A 885 -7.20 12.86 9.38
CA PHE A 885 -8.13 13.92 9.79
C PHE A 885 -9.03 14.35 8.63
N ALA A 886 -10.31 14.54 8.95
CA ALA A 886 -11.30 15.05 8.00
C ALA A 886 -11.19 16.57 7.84
N ASP A 887 -11.21 17.28 8.97
CA ASP A 887 -11.38 18.73 9.00
C ASP A 887 -10.06 19.41 9.41
N TYR A 888 -9.78 20.58 8.82
CA TYR A 888 -8.56 21.34 9.10
C TYR A 888 -8.43 21.75 10.58
N ASP A 889 -9.54 22.16 11.20
CA ASP A 889 -9.52 22.56 12.61
C ASP A 889 -9.22 21.38 13.55
N ASP A 890 -9.71 20.18 13.23
CA ASP A 890 -9.41 18.93 13.95
C ASP A 890 -7.92 18.54 13.80
N PHE A 891 -7.32 18.81 12.63
CA PHE A 891 -5.89 18.61 12.36
C PHE A 891 -5.01 19.65 13.09
N VAL A 892 -5.33 20.94 13.02
CA VAL A 892 -4.58 21.99 13.74
C VAL A 892 -4.67 21.79 15.24
N GLN A 893 -5.87 21.55 15.79
CA GLN A 893 -6.05 21.29 17.22
C GLN A 893 -5.20 20.11 17.69
N TYR A 894 -5.04 19.07 16.86
CA TYR A 894 -4.17 17.95 17.14
C TYR A 894 -2.68 18.35 17.11
N VAL A 895 -2.22 19.04 16.07
CA VAL A 895 -0.83 19.50 15.95
C VAL A 895 -0.44 20.43 17.09
N ASP A 896 -1.27 21.43 17.41
CA ASP A 896 -1.03 22.35 18.52
C ASP A 896 -1.04 21.62 19.88
N SER A 897 -1.84 20.55 20.04
CA SER A 897 -1.81 19.73 21.26
C SER A 897 -0.51 18.92 21.47
N ARG A 898 0.31 18.79 20.42
CA ARG A 898 1.63 18.11 20.43
C ARG A 898 2.75 19.05 19.96
N ARG A 899 2.54 20.37 20.06
CA ARG A 899 3.44 21.38 19.47
C ARG A 899 4.85 21.31 20.02
N ASP A 900 5.01 21.17 21.34
CA ASP A 900 6.34 21.09 21.98
C ASP A 900 7.12 19.85 21.53
N GLU A 901 6.44 18.73 21.31
CA GLU A 901 7.02 17.51 20.74
C GLU A 901 7.46 17.76 19.29
N TRP A 902 6.57 18.33 18.46
CA TRP A 902 6.89 18.68 17.08
C TRP A 902 8.06 19.65 16.95
N LEU A 903 8.23 20.59 17.89
CA LEU A 903 9.38 21.50 17.94
C LEU A 903 10.65 20.82 18.43
N GLN A 904 10.57 19.88 19.39
CA GLN A 904 11.71 19.09 19.84
C GLN A 904 12.33 18.30 18.67
N TRP A 905 11.50 17.64 17.85
CA TRP A 905 11.94 16.82 16.72
C TRP A 905 12.35 17.60 15.45
N THR A 906 12.30 18.95 15.47
CA THR A 906 12.67 19.80 14.31
C THR A 906 13.62 20.96 14.60
N ARG A 907 13.85 21.35 15.86
CA ARG A 907 14.86 22.37 16.20
C ARG A 907 16.27 22.00 15.72
N ALA A 908 16.64 20.71 15.82
CA ALA A 908 17.89 20.16 15.30
C ALA A 908 18.08 20.27 13.77
N GLU A 909 17.09 20.73 13.00
CA GLU A 909 17.25 21.04 11.58
C GLU A 909 17.61 22.51 11.32
N ALA A 910 17.28 23.42 12.26
CA ALA A 910 17.64 24.84 12.16
C ALA A 910 19.11 25.10 12.53
N ASP A 911 19.64 24.35 13.50
CA ASP A 911 21.03 24.49 13.97
C ASP A 911 22.07 24.02 12.92
N ASP A 912 21.68 23.13 12.01
CA ASP A 912 22.56 22.50 11.00
C ASP A 912 22.46 23.15 9.60
N GLN A 913 21.57 24.12 9.39
CA GLN A 913 21.53 24.94 8.17
C GLN A 913 22.09 26.35 8.45
N PRO A 914 23.41 26.58 8.33
CA PRO A 914 24.02 27.89 8.55
C PRO A 914 23.55 28.91 7.50
N GLY A 915 22.45 29.59 7.80
CA GLY A 915 21.76 30.52 6.91
C GLY A 915 20.23 30.48 6.98
N ALA A 916 19.62 29.51 7.68
CA ALA A 916 18.18 29.46 7.87
C ALA A 916 17.67 30.64 8.72
N THR A 917 16.83 31.50 8.13
CA THR A 917 16.36 32.75 8.74
C THR A 917 15.07 32.63 9.56
N SER A 918 14.43 31.46 9.57
CA SER A 918 13.17 31.18 10.28
C SER A 918 13.34 30.08 11.33
N SER A 919 12.79 30.30 12.53
CA SER A 919 12.85 29.33 13.63
C SER A 919 11.97 28.10 13.36
N ALA A 920 12.15 27.02 14.13
CA ALA A 920 11.30 25.83 13.99
C ALA A 920 9.80 26.14 14.19
N GLU A 921 9.48 27.08 15.08
CA GLU A 921 8.13 27.59 15.32
C GLU A 921 7.56 28.28 14.08
N ALA A 922 8.31 29.21 13.49
CA ALA A 922 7.89 29.91 12.27
C ALA A 922 7.71 28.93 11.10
N ARG A 923 8.61 27.95 10.92
CA ARG A 923 8.51 26.95 9.84
C ARG A 923 7.29 26.02 10.01
N LEU A 924 6.87 25.74 11.25
CA LEU A 924 5.63 25.01 11.53
C LEU A 924 4.38 25.87 11.26
N ASP A 925 4.37 27.12 11.71
CA ASP A 925 3.24 28.04 11.48
C ASP A 925 3.06 28.37 9.99
N ASP A 926 4.16 28.59 9.25
CA ASP A 926 4.17 28.76 7.80
C ASP A 926 3.61 27.52 7.10
N TYR A 927 3.92 26.30 7.59
CA TYR A 927 3.35 25.06 7.06
C TYR A 927 1.83 25.00 7.29
N LEU A 928 1.36 25.26 8.52
CA LEU A 928 -0.07 25.26 8.83
C LEU A 928 -0.81 26.33 8.02
N ALA A 929 -0.23 27.53 7.85
CA ALA A 929 -0.78 28.58 7.00
C ALA A 929 -0.86 28.18 5.52
N ARG A 930 0.16 27.49 4.97
CA ARG A 930 0.11 26.93 3.61
C ARG A 930 -0.96 25.85 3.47
N VAL A 931 -1.11 24.96 4.46
CA VAL A 931 -2.20 23.97 4.47
C VAL A 931 -3.54 24.66 4.43
N ARG A 932 -3.78 25.65 5.32
CA ARG A 932 -5.05 26.40 5.39
C ARG A 932 -5.47 26.98 4.04
N GLY A 933 -4.52 27.56 3.29
CA GLY A 933 -4.77 28.15 1.97
C GLY A 933 -5.18 27.15 0.89
N GLY A 934 -5.01 25.84 1.11
CA GLY A 934 -5.42 24.78 0.18
C GLY A 934 -6.68 24.01 0.57
N VAL A 935 -7.20 24.17 1.79
CA VAL A 935 -8.30 23.35 2.35
C VAL A 935 -9.58 23.42 1.52
N ASP A 936 -9.93 24.60 1.01
CA ASP A 936 -11.16 24.85 0.25
C ASP A 936 -11.24 24.05 -1.07
N ASN A 937 -10.13 23.48 -1.54
CA ASN A 937 -10.09 22.61 -2.72
C ASN A 937 -10.74 21.22 -2.50
N GLY A 938 -11.06 20.83 -1.26
CA GLY A 938 -11.98 19.72 -0.95
C GLY A 938 -11.52 18.30 -1.29
N ARG A 939 -10.30 18.08 -1.77
CA ARG A 939 -9.73 16.77 -2.19
C ARG A 939 -8.64 16.23 -1.26
N LEU A 940 -8.50 16.81 -0.07
CA LEU A 940 -7.29 16.67 0.73
C LEU A 940 -7.43 15.63 1.85
N LEU A 941 -6.45 14.73 1.92
CA LEU A 941 -6.15 13.91 3.08
C LEU A 941 -5.16 14.68 3.96
N LEU A 942 -5.62 15.16 5.12
CA LEU A 942 -4.78 15.74 6.18
C LEU A 942 -4.31 14.62 7.11
N ALA A 943 -3.02 14.53 7.41
CA ALA A 943 -2.52 13.47 8.27
C ALA A 943 -1.20 13.79 9.00
N GLU A 944 -1.02 13.12 10.14
CA GLU A 944 0.29 12.92 10.76
C GLU A 944 0.73 11.47 10.51
N ARG A 945 1.99 11.27 10.15
CA ARG A 945 2.68 9.98 10.20
C ARG A 945 3.61 9.94 11.41
N VAL A 946 3.37 9.01 12.32
CA VAL A 946 4.35 8.58 13.34
C VAL A 946 5.05 7.29 12.92
N VAL A 947 6.24 7.05 13.48
CA VAL A 947 7.10 5.89 13.18
C VAL A 947 7.49 5.17 14.47
N ILE A 948 7.69 3.85 14.40
CA ILE A 948 8.12 3.07 15.55
C ILE A 948 9.54 3.47 16.01
N GLN A 949 9.72 3.67 17.32
CA GLN A 949 11.00 4.05 17.90
C GLN A 949 11.97 2.85 18.00
N PRO A 950 13.30 3.03 17.88
CA PRO A 950 14.27 1.93 17.86
C PRO A 950 14.21 0.99 19.07
N ALA A 951 13.98 1.54 20.27
CA ALA A 951 13.86 0.74 21.51
C ALA A 951 12.58 -0.11 21.54
N ALA A 952 11.44 0.47 21.14
CA ALA A 952 10.17 -0.25 21.05
C ALA A 952 10.21 -1.33 19.95
N ARG A 953 10.82 -1.02 18.80
CA ARG A 953 11.10 -1.97 17.72
C ARG A 953 11.88 -3.18 18.22
N ALA A 954 13.03 -2.96 18.89
CA ALA A 954 13.84 -4.03 19.46
C ALA A 954 13.10 -4.86 20.54
N ARG A 955 12.22 -4.23 21.33
CA ARG A 955 11.35 -4.95 22.27
C ARG A 955 10.31 -5.80 21.54
N MET A 956 9.69 -5.29 20.48
CA MET A 956 8.75 -6.06 19.65
C MET A 956 9.44 -7.23 18.96
N ASP A 957 10.67 -7.08 18.48
CA ASP A 957 11.47 -8.17 17.89
C ASP A 957 11.66 -9.34 18.87
N GLN A 958 12.08 -9.03 20.12
CA GLN A 958 12.22 -10.03 21.19
C GLN A 958 10.89 -10.72 21.54
N LEU A 959 9.78 -9.97 21.55
CA LEU A 959 8.45 -10.51 21.86
C LEU A 959 7.87 -11.37 20.73
N LEU A 960 8.07 -10.98 19.48
CA LEU A 960 7.65 -11.74 18.31
C LEU A 960 8.46 -13.03 18.17
N ALA A 961 9.78 -12.99 18.40
CA ALA A 961 10.61 -14.18 18.46
C ALA A 961 10.21 -15.09 19.64
N ALA A 962 9.96 -14.54 20.84
CA ALA A 962 9.45 -15.35 21.94
C ALA A 962 8.07 -15.98 21.67
N PHE A 963 7.28 -15.40 20.74
CA PHE A 963 5.96 -15.93 20.37
C PHE A 963 6.02 -17.14 19.40
N SER A 964 7.06 -17.24 18.55
CA SER A 964 7.27 -18.43 17.71
C SER A 964 7.72 -19.61 18.57
N TYR A 965 8.78 -19.46 19.36
CA TYR A 965 9.32 -20.53 20.22
C TYR A 965 8.38 -20.98 21.35
N ALA A 966 7.33 -20.21 21.63
CA ALA A 966 6.29 -20.63 22.59
C ALA A 966 5.63 -21.96 22.22
N GLU A 967 5.66 -22.41 20.95
CA GLU A 967 5.10 -23.73 20.55
C GLU A 967 5.83 -24.93 21.17
N ALA A 968 7.05 -24.74 21.66
CA ALA A 968 7.79 -25.76 22.41
C ALA A 968 7.16 -26.11 23.79
N LEU A 969 6.18 -25.35 24.27
CA LEU A 969 5.49 -25.58 25.55
C LEU A 969 4.29 -26.56 25.43
N PRO A 970 3.93 -27.26 26.52
CA PRO A 970 2.65 -27.99 26.60
C PRO A 970 1.46 -27.09 26.28
N PRO A 971 0.38 -27.56 25.62
CA PRO A 971 -0.68 -26.70 25.07
C PRO A 971 -1.28 -25.67 26.03
N ALA A 972 -1.52 -26.04 27.31
CA ALA A 972 -2.04 -25.11 28.32
C ALA A 972 -1.05 -23.97 28.63
N GLN A 973 0.21 -24.30 28.91
CA GLN A 973 1.28 -23.33 29.19
C GLN A 973 1.65 -22.51 27.94
N ARG A 974 1.60 -23.11 26.76
CA ARG A 974 1.75 -22.42 25.46
C ARG A 974 0.70 -21.33 25.31
N ASP A 975 -0.57 -21.67 25.53
CA ASP A 975 -1.68 -20.76 25.27
C ASP A 975 -1.76 -19.64 26.33
N GLU A 976 -1.39 -19.95 27.58
CA GLU A 976 -1.15 -18.97 28.65
C GLU A 976 0.04 -18.05 28.32
N ARG A 977 1.22 -18.59 27.98
CA ARG A 977 2.40 -17.77 27.65
C ARG A 977 2.17 -16.93 26.39
N ARG A 978 1.41 -17.43 25.41
CA ARG A 978 0.96 -16.65 24.24
C ARG A 978 -0.03 -15.56 24.60
N ALA A 979 -0.86 -15.72 25.64
CA ALA A 979 -1.68 -14.63 26.16
C ALA A 979 -0.83 -13.56 26.88
N ALA A 980 0.14 -13.97 27.70
CA ALA A 980 1.08 -13.06 28.36
C ALA A 980 1.93 -12.27 27.35
N LEU A 981 2.56 -12.93 26.38
CA LEU A 981 3.35 -12.27 25.32
C LEU A 981 2.52 -11.32 24.47
N ARG A 982 1.22 -11.59 24.26
CA ARG A 982 0.31 -10.61 23.64
C ARG A 982 0.10 -9.40 24.54
N ALA A 983 -0.16 -9.57 25.84
CA ALA A 983 -0.29 -8.43 26.75
C ALA A 983 1.00 -7.59 26.83
N GLU A 984 2.19 -8.20 26.77
CA GLU A 984 3.47 -7.49 26.66
C GLU A 984 3.57 -6.69 25.33
N LEU A 985 3.20 -7.31 24.20
CA LEU A 985 3.21 -6.67 22.88
C LEU A 985 2.18 -5.53 22.78
N ASP A 986 0.99 -5.72 23.39
CA ASP A 986 -0.08 -4.74 23.49
C ASP A 986 0.37 -3.52 24.30
N ALA A 987 1.05 -3.75 25.43
CA ALA A 987 1.59 -2.68 26.27
C ALA A 987 2.64 -1.82 25.54
N VAL A 988 3.58 -2.46 24.81
CA VAL A 988 4.57 -1.75 23.99
C VAL A 988 3.89 -0.92 22.90
N ALA A 989 2.99 -1.52 22.11
CA ALA A 989 2.36 -0.82 21.00
C ALA A 989 1.44 0.36 21.40
N VAL A 990 1.04 0.47 22.67
CA VAL A 990 0.17 1.52 23.22
C VAL A 990 0.95 2.56 24.07
N ALA A 991 2.22 2.29 24.39
CA ALA A 991 3.09 3.21 25.12
C ALA A 991 3.40 4.48 24.28
N PRO A 992 3.41 5.70 24.85
CA PRO A 992 3.68 6.93 24.12
C PRO A 992 5.05 6.87 23.41
N ASP A 993 6.09 6.50 24.15
CA ASP A 993 7.49 6.53 23.71
C ASP A 993 7.83 5.48 22.64
N SER A 994 6.86 4.66 22.23
CA SER A 994 7.03 3.67 21.16
C SER A 994 6.80 4.24 19.76
N TRP A 995 6.22 5.43 19.65
CA TRP A 995 5.94 6.11 18.39
C TRP A 995 6.41 7.57 18.48
N GLY A 996 7.15 8.07 17.49
CA GLY A 996 7.48 9.50 17.41
C GLY A 996 7.09 10.14 16.08
N PRO A 997 7.05 11.48 16.01
CA PRO A 997 6.64 12.20 14.81
C PRO A 997 7.60 11.95 13.65
N ARG A 998 7.09 11.77 12.43
CA ARG A 998 7.90 11.61 11.20
C ARG A 998 7.54 12.62 10.14
N PHE A 999 6.25 12.76 9.83
CA PHE A 999 5.74 13.80 8.93
C PHE A 999 4.39 14.33 9.39
N LEU A 1000 4.17 15.64 9.31
CA LEU A 1000 2.86 16.16 8.94
C LEU A 1000 2.81 16.17 7.42
N TYR A 1001 1.70 15.75 6.82
CA TYR A 1001 1.57 15.79 5.38
C TYR A 1001 0.14 16.06 4.93
N VAL A 1002 0.03 16.57 3.71
CA VAL A 1002 -1.24 16.73 3.01
C VAL A 1002 -1.12 16.12 1.62
N ASN A 1003 -2.10 15.32 1.23
CA ASN A 1003 -2.20 14.80 -0.13
C ASN A 1003 -3.52 15.19 -0.76
N GLU A 1004 -3.47 15.64 -2.01
CA GLU A 1004 -4.59 15.51 -2.93
C GLU A 1004 -4.71 14.02 -3.35
N VAL A 1005 -5.93 13.48 -3.35
CA VAL A 1005 -6.19 12.13 -3.90
C VAL A 1005 -7.01 12.28 -5.17
N ASN A 1006 -6.37 12.04 -6.32
CA ASN A 1006 -6.99 12.14 -7.63
C ASN A 1006 -7.36 10.76 -8.16
N GLY A 1007 -8.52 10.65 -8.82
CA GLY A 1007 -8.94 9.42 -9.46
C GLY A 1007 -10.04 9.63 -10.48
N GLU A 1008 -9.86 9.03 -11.66
CA GLU A 1008 -10.86 9.01 -12.71
C GLU A 1008 -11.50 7.63 -12.81
N ARG A 1009 -12.83 7.61 -12.95
CA ARG A 1009 -13.63 6.39 -12.92
C ARG A 1009 -14.64 6.35 -14.06
N THR A 1010 -14.51 5.37 -14.94
CA THR A 1010 -15.48 5.10 -16.00
C THR A 1010 -16.40 3.94 -15.59
N GLU A 1011 -17.70 4.09 -15.84
CA GLU A 1011 -18.73 3.07 -15.56
C GLU A 1011 -19.48 2.71 -16.85
N LEU A 1012 -19.52 1.41 -17.17
CA LEU A 1012 -20.23 0.84 -18.32
C LEU A 1012 -21.12 -0.29 -17.81
N GLY A 1013 -22.41 -0.31 -18.12
CA GLY A 1013 -23.26 -1.39 -17.63
C GLY A 1013 -24.75 -1.30 -17.92
N LEU A 1014 -25.48 -2.24 -17.32
CA LEU A 1014 -26.94 -2.25 -17.23
C LEU A 1014 -27.31 -2.27 -15.75
N ASN A 1015 -28.04 -1.24 -15.30
CA ASN A 1015 -28.54 -1.17 -13.93
C ASN A 1015 -30.07 -1.04 -13.94
N TYR A 1016 -30.75 -2.19 -13.89
CA TYR A 1016 -32.21 -2.29 -13.91
C TYR A 1016 -32.67 -3.36 -12.90
N TRP A 1017 -33.42 -4.39 -13.29
CA TRP A 1017 -33.69 -5.56 -12.42
C TRP A 1017 -32.47 -6.46 -12.23
N ILE A 1018 -31.73 -6.66 -13.32
CA ILE A 1018 -30.36 -7.18 -13.27
C ILE A 1018 -29.45 -5.96 -13.21
N ASP A 1019 -28.48 -6.05 -12.31
CA ASP A 1019 -27.37 -5.12 -12.18
C ASP A 1019 -26.12 -5.77 -12.76
N ALA A 1020 -25.41 -5.06 -13.61
CA ALA A 1020 -24.31 -5.56 -14.42
C ALA A 1020 -23.40 -4.39 -14.82
N VAL A 1021 -22.53 -3.97 -13.91
CA VAL A 1021 -21.68 -2.78 -14.06
C VAL A 1021 -20.20 -3.18 -14.09
N VAL A 1022 -19.49 -2.75 -15.12
CA VAL A 1022 -18.03 -2.66 -15.15
C VAL A 1022 -17.63 -1.24 -14.74
N THR A 1023 -16.72 -1.16 -13.79
CA THR A 1023 -16.06 0.05 -13.30
C THR A 1023 -14.58 -0.08 -13.59
N GLN A 1024 -14.02 0.86 -14.34
CA GLN A 1024 -12.56 1.06 -14.42
C GLN A 1024 -12.22 2.30 -13.61
N GLU A 1025 -11.18 2.21 -12.78
CA GLU A 1025 -10.79 3.26 -11.84
C GLU A 1025 -9.27 3.29 -11.72
N VAL A 1026 -8.66 4.41 -12.10
CA VAL A 1026 -7.29 4.74 -11.71
C VAL A 1026 -7.35 5.71 -10.54
N SER A 1027 -6.56 5.45 -9.51
CA SER A 1027 -6.42 6.33 -8.35
C SER A 1027 -4.94 6.53 -8.01
N THR A 1028 -4.62 7.74 -7.60
CA THR A 1028 -3.26 8.18 -7.27
C THR A 1028 -3.31 9.17 -6.10
N SER A 1029 -2.18 9.39 -5.43
CA SER A 1029 -2.10 10.36 -4.34
C SER A 1029 -0.91 11.31 -4.56
N ARG A 1030 -1.22 12.58 -4.77
CA ARG A 1030 -0.28 13.67 -4.99
C ARG A 1030 -0.09 14.38 -3.65
N GLN A 1031 1.07 14.17 -3.02
CA GLN A 1031 1.43 14.91 -1.81
C GLN A 1031 1.65 16.39 -2.16
N THR A 1032 0.78 17.26 -1.63
CA THR A 1032 0.74 18.71 -1.89
C THR A 1032 1.63 19.49 -0.94
N SER A 1033 1.73 19.09 0.33
CA SER A 1033 2.67 19.67 1.30
C SER A 1033 3.20 18.64 2.30
N ALA A 1034 4.30 19.00 2.97
CA ALA A 1034 4.95 18.19 3.99
C ALA A 1034 5.66 19.07 5.02
N TYR A 1035 5.75 18.58 6.25
CA TYR A 1035 6.65 19.06 7.30
C TYR A 1035 7.26 17.84 7.98
N ARG A 1036 8.59 17.83 8.20
CA ARG A 1036 9.37 16.61 8.46
C ARG A 1036 10.09 16.69 9.81
N ALA A 1037 10.09 15.58 10.55
CA ALA A 1037 10.96 15.38 11.71
C ALA A 1037 12.28 14.69 11.29
N ARG A 1038 13.41 15.12 11.87
CA ARG A 1038 14.75 14.74 11.38
C ARG A 1038 15.18 13.33 11.82
N ASP A 1039 15.13 13.06 13.12
CA ASP A 1039 15.93 11.98 13.74
C ASP A 1039 15.39 10.55 13.49
N THR A 1040 14.28 10.42 12.77
CA THR A 1040 13.52 9.18 12.57
C THR A 1040 14.19 8.08 11.71
N VAL A 1041 15.36 8.35 11.13
CA VAL A 1041 16.10 7.39 10.29
C VAL A 1041 17.60 7.34 10.65
N HIS A 1042 18.06 8.10 11.66
CA HIS A 1042 19.43 7.97 12.13
C HIS A 1042 19.56 6.72 13.01
N VAL A 1043 20.07 5.64 12.41
CA VAL A 1043 20.79 4.61 13.17
C VAL A 1043 22.03 5.30 13.75
N PRO A 1044 22.29 5.22 15.07
CA PRO A 1044 23.57 5.64 15.64
C PRO A 1044 24.68 4.75 15.05
N SER A 1045 25.76 5.37 14.59
CA SER A 1045 26.97 4.71 14.07
C SER A 1045 27.74 3.98 15.17
#